data_AF-A0A4W5QI16-F1
#
_entry.id   AF-A0A4W5QI16-F1
#
_cell.length_a   1.000
_cell.length_b   1.000
_cell.length_c   1.000
_cell.angle_alpha   90.00
_cell.angle_beta   90.00
_cell.angle_gamma   90.00
#
_symmetry.space_group_name_H-M   'P 1'
#
loop_
_entity.id
_entity.type
_entity.pdbx_description
1 polymer ?
#
loop_
_entity_poly.entity_id
_entity_poly.type
_entity_poly.pdbx_seq_one_letter_code
_entity_poly.pdbx_strand_id
1 'polypeptide(L)'
;MCYIPLFCWILATVLEYILEEADCEDVPKTLTQMYIHFLQIQISMSNKKYNKATETNPKELSQSDKEMILKLGKLAFQQLERGNLIFYEKDLRESGIDISEASVFCEVCTEIFKEESWLCREKVFCFVHLSIQEFIAAVYKVHSCVDNDRNGSIHQMSDLHRSVISEALQSQNGHLDLFLQFFLGLSLEDNQALLGGLPSQPKNTSQTINETVKYIKEKIKEESSADRTLNLFHCLNELGDNSLVEEIQDSLRSGTLSDKELEPHQCSALAYVMLMSEERMDEFDLKSYNTSAAGQQRLIPVLKNVRSASLDKCHLNEECCETLASVLQSPDSDLRELDVSYNDMGDPGVLCLDAGLMSPHCKLEKLALAGCKLTDKSFEVVAFALMSGHSNLRAVDLSYNDVGDSGIQLICDGLVSPHCKLQKLRLAGCNISRESCERLASALPFADPQLKKLSLSYNNFGRSEMKTLCAAGQSCPLWKLQTLDFSFNDLEESGAWFLNGLLGQQCRLEKLALSGCNLTHESLETLASALQSPNSHLIELDLSYNNLGDSEFQFLGNGLKSPHCKLAKLGLAGCYLSYGCCETLVSAFMSQNACLRELDISYNNLGDCGVKLLCAGLTSPLCHIEILHLRECNITGVCCSDLATVLYSYNSKLKELELRDNNLQNSGLALLSAVLRDIHCEVQRLGLSGCRITEEGCIFLALALRSNPSHLKELDLSYNHPGDSGVKQLSAVLEDPHSMLKKLRVDHGGECRVKAGLRKYACLLSLDPKTAHPHLSLSKGNREVTRNVENQQPLDHPDRFQHCHQVLSKEYLTSRCYWEIEWSRTNVDIGATYKRINRKGEGSESMIGMNNKSFSLVCHREGYHFCHNGRIIKIATPLPPSKRIGVCLDWPAGTLAFYSVASDTVTHLHTFHTTFTEPLHPAFGVYMGSTLTLCQLD
;
A
#
# COMPACT_ATOMS: atom_id res chain seq x y z
N MET A 1 25.74 4.62 12.15
CA MET A 1 27.14 4.14 12.25
C MET A 1 27.46 3.49 13.60
N CYS A 2 26.95 3.98 14.73
CA CYS A 2 27.27 3.49 16.09
C CYS A 2 26.78 2.06 16.45
N TYR A 3 26.24 1.28 15.50
CA TYR A 3 26.03 -0.15 15.71
C TYR A 3 27.33 -0.96 15.50
N ILE A 4 28.33 -0.39 14.82
CA ILE A 4 29.66 -0.98 14.68
C ILE A 4 30.52 -0.47 15.84
N PRO A 5 31.10 -1.37 16.67
CA PRO A 5 31.87 -1.00 17.86
C PRO A 5 33.01 0.00 17.61
N LEU A 6 33.63 -0.06 16.42
CA LEU A 6 34.70 0.88 16.06
C LEU A 6 34.22 2.33 16.01
N PHE A 7 33.05 2.62 15.42
CA PHE A 7 32.55 4.00 15.38
C PHE A 7 32.19 4.49 16.78
N CYS A 8 31.74 3.61 17.69
CA CYS A 8 31.60 3.95 19.10
C CYS A 8 32.95 4.27 19.75
N TRP A 9 33.99 3.50 19.43
CA TRP A 9 35.33 3.73 19.97
C TRP A 9 35.92 5.06 19.48
N ILE A 10 35.81 5.37 18.18
CA ILE A 10 36.23 6.65 17.60
C ILE A 10 35.48 7.80 18.27
N LEU A 11 34.15 7.70 18.33
CA LEU A 11 33.29 8.71 18.94
C LEU A 11 33.64 8.93 20.41
N ALA A 12 33.78 7.85 21.20
CA ALA A 12 34.13 7.92 22.61
C ALA A 12 35.51 8.56 22.82
N THR A 13 36.51 8.17 22.01
CA THR A 13 37.87 8.72 22.09
C THR A 13 37.88 10.23 21.83
N VAL A 14 37.15 10.68 20.80
CA VAL A 14 37.06 12.10 20.45
C VAL A 14 36.29 12.88 21.52
N LEU A 15 35.14 12.38 21.97
CA LEU A 15 34.33 13.04 22.99
C LEU A 15 35.04 13.10 24.34
N GLU A 16 35.75 12.06 24.76
CA GLU A 16 36.54 12.05 25.99
C GLU A 16 37.61 13.14 25.95
N TYR A 17 38.35 13.25 24.85
CA TYR A 17 39.34 14.31 24.66
C TYR A 17 38.73 15.73 24.70
N ILE A 18 37.59 15.92 24.02
CA ILE A 18 36.87 17.21 24.02
C ILE A 18 36.39 17.58 25.42
N LEU A 19 35.93 16.60 26.22
CA LEU A 19 35.45 16.82 27.59
C LEU A 19 36.58 17.12 28.59
N GLU A 20 37.78 16.60 28.36
CA GLU A 20 38.96 16.85 29.21
C GLU A 20 39.59 18.23 28.94
N GLU A 21 39.49 18.76 27.72
CA GLU A 21 40.02 20.07 27.32
C GLU A 21 38.97 21.18 27.53
N ALA A 22 39.09 21.92 28.64
CA ALA A 22 38.11 22.94 29.08
C ALA A 22 37.85 24.12 28.11
N ASP A 23 38.65 24.27 27.04
CA ASP A 23 38.58 25.33 26.02
C ASP A 23 38.30 24.79 24.58
N CYS A 24 37.74 23.58 24.44
CA CYS A 24 37.39 23.04 23.11
C CYS A 24 36.06 23.64 22.59
N GLU A 25 36.13 24.73 21.82
CA GLU A 25 34.95 25.38 21.20
C GLU A 25 34.39 24.62 19.96
N ASP A 26 35.15 23.69 19.37
CA ASP A 26 34.83 23.05 18.09
C ASP A 26 34.36 21.60 18.26
N VAL A 27 33.08 21.40 18.58
CA VAL A 27 32.46 20.05 18.56
C VAL A 27 32.31 19.58 17.10
N PRO A 28 32.78 18.37 16.73
CA PRO A 28 32.66 17.84 15.38
C PRO A 28 31.18 17.74 14.96
N LYS A 29 30.84 18.36 13.83
CA LYS A 29 29.49 18.33 13.24
C LYS A 29 29.37 17.34 12.09
N THR A 30 30.48 16.97 11.46
CA THR A 30 30.53 16.06 10.33
C THR A 30 31.40 14.83 10.62
N LEU A 31 31.25 13.78 9.82
CA LEU A 31 32.04 12.57 9.97
C LEU A 31 33.52 12.85 9.69
N THR A 32 33.82 13.71 8.72
CA THR A 32 35.19 14.13 8.41
C THR A 32 35.84 14.81 9.60
N GLN A 33 35.16 15.74 10.26
CA GLN A 33 35.67 16.40 11.46
C GLN A 33 35.96 15.37 12.57
N MET A 34 35.04 14.43 12.79
CA MET A 34 35.23 13.36 13.78
C MET A 34 36.52 12.58 13.52
N TYR A 35 36.81 12.24 12.25
CA TYR A 35 38.01 11.51 11.87
C TYR A 35 39.29 12.36 11.91
N ILE A 36 39.21 13.67 11.64
CA ILE A 36 40.34 14.60 11.81
C ILE A 36 40.75 14.64 13.28
N HIS A 37 39.79 14.89 14.19
CA HIS A 37 40.08 14.91 15.63
C HIS A 37 40.62 13.57 16.12
N PHE A 38 40.02 12.47 15.66
CA PHE A 38 40.52 11.13 15.98
C PHE A 38 41.98 10.95 15.55
N LEU A 39 42.35 11.30 14.32
CA LEU A 39 43.73 11.21 13.83
C LEU A 39 44.70 12.06 14.66
N GLN A 40 44.32 13.29 15.01
CA GLN A 40 45.15 14.17 15.86
C GLN A 40 45.40 13.57 17.24
N ILE A 41 44.36 12.99 17.86
CA ILE A 41 44.48 12.34 19.16
C ILE A 41 45.44 11.14 19.06
N GLN A 42 45.30 10.29 18.03
CA GLN A 42 46.20 9.14 17.83
C GLN A 42 47.66 9.56 17.67
N ILE A 43 47.92 10.64 16.93
CA ILE A 43 49.29 11.17 16.73
C ILE A 43 49.84 11.74 18.04
N SER A 44 49.04 12.52 18.77
CA SER A 44 49.42 13.09 20.07
C SER A 44 49.77 11.99 21.09
N MET A 45 48.95 10.94 21.16
CA MET A 45 49.20 9.78 22.01
C MET A 45 50.47 9.03 21.61
N SER A 46 50.69 8.81 20.31
CA SER A 46 51.89 8.16 19.78
C SER A 46 53.16 8.96 20.10
N ASN A 47 53.13 10.29 19.94
CA ASN A 47 54.27 11.17 20.24
C ASN A 47 54.63 11.18 21.74
N LYS A 48 53.62 11.14 22.63
CA LYS A 48 53.83 10.99 24.09
C LYS A 48 54.46 9.64 24.44
N LYS A 49 54.03 8.56 23.79
CA LYS A 49 54.47 7.18 24.09
C LYS A 49 55.92 6.90 23.67
N TYR A 50 56.39 7.52 22.59
CA TYR A 50 57.73 7.26 22.02
C TYR A 50 58.75 8.39 22.26
N ASN A 51 58.51 9.28 23.24
CA ASN A 51 59.45 10.31 23.72
C ASN A 51 60.02 11.26 22.63
N LYS A 52 59.22 11.63 21.62
CA LYS A 52 59.58 12.69 20.65
C LYS A 52 59.11 14.06 21.16
N ALA A 53 59.59 14.51 22.31
CA ALA A 53 59.19 15.80 22.88
C ALA A 53 60.15 16.94 22.49
N THR A 54 59.65 17.91 21.74
CA THR A 54 60.01 19.33 21.96
C THR A 54 58.74 20.07 22.32
N GLU A 55 58.83 20.88 23.38
CA GLU A 55 57.75 21.69 23.97
C GLU A 55 57.22 22.76 23.01
N THR A 56 56.49 22.36 21.98
CA THR A 56 55.71 23.26 21.14
C THR A 56 54.26 22.78 21.10
N ASN A 57 53.36 23.75 21.09
CA ASN A 57 51.89 23.68 21.17
C ASN A 57 51.30 22.30 20.77
N PRO A 58 50.49 21.62 21.63
CA PRO A 58 49.93 20.29 21.35
C PRO A 58 49.08 20.17 20.06
N LYS A 59 48.74 21.31 19.45
CA LYS A 59 47.86 21.43 18.27
C LYS A 59 48.60 21.44 16.91
N GLU A 60 49.93 21.53 16.87
CA GLU A 60 50.68 21.57 15.60
C GLU A 60 51.44 20.27 15.30
N LEU A 61 51.21 19.69 14.12
CA LEU A 61 51.92 18.49 13.66
C LEU A 61 53.40 18.81 13.38
N SER A 62 54.31 17.94 13.82
CA SER A 62 55.72 18.06 13.45
C SER A 62 55.92 17.77 11.96
N GLN A 63 57.01 18.26 11.36
CA GLN A 63 57.32 17.99 9.96
C GLN A 63 57.46 16.48 9.67
N SER A 64 57.97 15.71 10.64
CA SER A 64 58.06 14.25 10.55
C SER A 64 56.69 13.58 10.55
N ASP A 65 55.74 14.10 11.33
CA ASP A 65 54.38 13.55 11.38
C ASP A 65 53.65 13.79 10.06
N LYS A 66 53.78 14.99 9.49
CA LYS A 66 53.20 15.35 8.18
C LYS A 66 53.71 14.43 7.07
N GLU A 67 55.02 14.21 7.00
CA GLU A 67 55.62 13.31 6.00
C GLU A 67 55.11 11.87 6.15
N MET A 68 54.98 11.38 7.38
CA MET A 68 54.50 10.03 7.65
C MET A 68 53.02 9.85 7.27
N ILE A 69 52.15 10.81 7.60
CA ILE A 69 50.73 10.80 7.21
C ILE A 69 50.60 10.71 5.68
N LEU A 70 51.42 11.46 4.95
CA LEU A 70 51.39 11.45 3.48
C LEU A 70 51.86 10.12 2.90
N LYS A 71 52.90 9.50 3.46
CA LYS A 71 53.35 8.16 3.05
C LYS A 71 52.27 7.11 3.35
N LEU A 72 51.65 7.16 4.53
CA LEU A 72 50.54 6.27 4.90
C LEU A 72 49.32 6.47 4.01
N GLY A 73 48.99 7.71 3.67
CA GLY A 73 47.86 8.00 2.80
C GLY A 73 48.13 7.61 1.34
N LYS A 74 49.37 7.70 0.87
CA LYS A 74 49.77 7.14 -0.43
C LYS A 74 49.52 5.63 -0.46
N LEU A 75 49.97 4.92 0.58
CA LEU A 75 49.73 3.48 0.72
C LEU A 75 48.22 3.18 0.78
N ALA A 76 47.47 3.89 1.62
CA ALA A 76 46.03 3.71 1.78
C ALA A 76 45.29 3.89 0.46
N PHE A 77 45.60 4.93 -0.30
CA PHE A 77 44.99 5.23 -1.60
C PHE A 77 45.30 4.14 -2.63
N GLN A 78 46.57 3.72 -2.76
CA GLN A 78 46.97 2.67 -3.69
C GLN A 78 46.32 1.31 -3.38
N GLN A 79 46.19 0.96 -2.10
CA GLN A 79 45.54 -0.30 -1.71
C GLN A 79 44.01 -0.21 -1.85
N LEU A 80 43.42 0.96 -1.62
CA LEU A 80 42.00 1.20 -1.86
C LEU A 80 41.65 1.06 -3.35
N GLU A 81 42.45 1.65 -4.27
CA GLU A 81 42.28 1.49 -5.72
C GLU A 81 42.40 0.03 -6.19
N ARG A 82 43.22 -0.77 -5.50
CA ARG A 82 43.39 -2.21 -5.78
C ARG A 82 42.31 -3.09 -5.13
N GLY A 83 41.46 -2.55 -4.26
CA GLY A 83 40.48 -3.31 -3.48
C GLY A 83 41.08 -4.19 -2.37
N ASN A 84 42.28 -3.84 -1.89
CA ASN A 84 43.02 -4.62 -0.91
C ASN A 84 42.81 -4.09 0.51
N LEU A 85 42.42 -4.99 1.43
CA LEU A 85 42.33 -4.73 2.88
C LEU A 85 43.62 -5.09 3.63
N ILE A 86 44.44 -5.95 3.04
CA ILE A 86 45.72 -6.40 3.58
C ILE A 86 46.85 -6.09 2.58
N PHE A 87 48.04 -5.80 3.11
CA PHE A 87 49.21 -5.47 2.30
C PHE A 87 50.49 -5.97 2.98
N TYR A 88 51.58 -5.99 2.21
CA TYR A 88 52.83 -6.65 2.60
C TYR A 88 53.96 -5.64 2.78
N GLU A 89 55.09 -6.14 3.30
CA GLU A 89 56.32 -5.37 3.49
C GLU A 89 56.79 -4.65 2.22
N LYS A 90 56.58 -5.27 1.05
CA LYS A 90 56.89 -4.66 -0.25
C LYS A 90 56.07 -3.40 -0.52
N ASP A 91 54.78 -3.41 -0.20
CA ASP A 91 53.88 -2.28 -0.42
C ASP A 91 54.26 -1.07 0.47
N LEU A 92 54.69 -1.33 1.70
CA LEU A 92 55.23 -0.30 2.61
C LEU A 92 56.47 0.37 2.02
N ARG A 93 57.42 -0.43 1.49
CA ARG A 93 58.64 0.08 0.87
C ARG A 93 58.37 0.86 -0.42
N GLU A 94 57.42 0.41 -1.25
CA GLU A 94 56.96 1.13 -2.45
C GLU A 94 56.35 2.50 -2.12
N SER A 95 55.80 2.65 -0.90
CA SER A 95 55.26 3.89 -0.35
C SER A 95 56.29 4.74 0.39
N GLY A 96 57.55 4.29 0.49
CA GLY A 96 58.64 5.00 1.15
C GLY A 96 58.61 4.93 2.69
N ILE A 97 57.94 3.91 3.25
CA ILE A 97 57.82 3.67 4.69
C ILE A 97 58.79 2.56 5.08
N ASP A 98 59.67 2.84 6.05
CA ASP A 98 60.50 1.81 6.67
C ASP A 98 59.69 1.01 7.72
N ILE A 99 59.96 -0.29 7.88
CA ILE A 99 59.25 -1.15 8.83
C ILE A 99 59.43 -0.65 10.27
N SER A 100 60.58 -0.06 10.58
CA SER A 100 60.84 0.62 11.86
C SER A 100 59.86 1.78 12.10
N GLU A 101 59.60 2.58 11.07
CA GLU A 101 58.73 3.77 11.12
C GLU A 101 57.25 3.37 11.16
N ALA A 102 56.86 2.31 10.44
CA ALA A 102 55.51 1.74 10.48
C ALA A 102 55.14 1.24 11.89
N SER A 103 56.11 0.73 12.65
CA SER A 103 55.90 0.26 14.03
C SER A 103 55.63 1.39 15.05
N VAL A 104 56.03 2.62 14.73
CA VAL A 104 55.87 3.81 15.60
C VAL A 104 54.50 4.46 15.42
N PHE A 105 53.87 4.31 14.25
CA PHE A 105 52.52 4.82 13.93
C PHE A 105 51.39 3.78 14.17
N CYS A 106 51.72 2.71 14.90
CA CYS A 106 50.99 1.44 15.01
C CYS A 106 49.55 1.49 15.59
N GLU A 107 49.02 2.66 15.96
CA GLU A 107 47.64 2.76 16.47
C GLU A 107 46.61 2.92 15.32
N VAL A 108 47.06 3.23 14.10
CA VAL A 108 46.23 3.42 12.90
C VAL A 108 46.41 2.29 11.88
N CYS A 109 47.58 1.64 11.87
CA CYS A 109 47.94 0.49 11.05
C CYS A 109 48.57 -0.59 11.93
N THR A 110 48.17 -1.85 11.77
CA THR A 110 48.56 -2.96 12.66
C THR A 110 49.19 -4.13 11.87
N GLU A 111 50.27 -4.71 12.42
CA GLU A 111 50.81 -6.00 11.97
C GLU A 111 49.88 -7.12 12.48
N ILE A 112 49.31 -7.92 11.57
CA ILE A 112 48.28 -8.92 11.94
C ILE A 112 48.93 -10.26 12.29
N PHE A 113 49.86 -10.74 11.46
CA PHE A 113 50.58 -12.00 11.65
C PHE A 113 51.82 -12.10 10.75
N LYS A 114 52.65 -13.11 11.04
CA LYS A 114 53.81 -13.50 10.24
C LYS A 114 53.43 -14.70 9.37
N GLU A 115 53.51 -14.55 8.05
CA GLU A 115 53.27 -15.65 7.12
C GLU A 115 54.58 -16.44 6.93
N GLU A 116 54.58 -17.72 7.33
CA GLU A 116 55.73 -18.61 7.15
C GLU A 116 55.52 -19.48 5.89
N SER A 117 56.15 -19.07 4.79
CA SER A 117 56.40 -19.99 3.67
C SER A 117 57.74 -20.69 3.90
N TRP A 118 57.89 -21.91 3.38
CA TRP A 118 59.11 -22.74 3.46
C TRP A 118 60.42 -22.06 2.98
N LEU A 119 60.34 -20.90 2.33
CA LEU A 119 61.49 -20.15 1.78
C LEU A 119 61.58 -18.67 2.23
N CYS A 120 60.50 -18.06 2.76
CA CYS A 120 60.49 -16.66 3.22
C CYS A 120 59.50 -16.42 4.36
N ARG A 121 59.90 -15.57 5.32
CA ARG A 121 59.04 -14.97 6.36
C ARG A 121 58.60 -13.60 5.87
N GLU A 122 57.31 -13.43 5.61
CA GLU A 122 56.76 -12.13 5.17
C GLU A 122 55.75 -11.62 6.21
N LYS A 123 55.79 -10.31 6.48
CA LYS A 123 54.90 -9.66 7.45
C LYS A 123 53.66 -9.13 6.74
N VAL A 124 52.49 -9.33 7.34
CA VAL A 124 51.19 -8.87 6.82
C VAL A 124 50.65 -7.74 7.69
N PHE A 125 50.16 -6.69 7.02
CA PHE A 125 49.66 -5.48 7.65
C PHE A 125 48.24 -5.14 7.15
N CYS A 126 47.46 -4.44 7.97
CA CYS A 126 46.23 -3.77 7.56
C CYS A 126 46.05 -2.45 8.31
N PHE A 127 45.10 -1.64 7.85
CA PHE A 127 44.53 -0.59 8.69
C PHE A 127 43.58 -1.21 9.72
N VAL A 128 43.41 -0.56 10.88
CA VAL A 128 42.52 -1.06 11.94
C VAL A 128 41.10 -1.29 11.42
N HIS A 129 40.67 -0.49 10.43
CA HIS A 129 39.41 -0.66 9.73
C HIS A 129 39.44 0.01 8.35
N LEU A 130 38.58 -0.43 7.43
CA LEU A 130 38.46 0.15 6.08
C LEU A 130 38.15 1.65 6.12
N SER A 131 37.27 2.10 7.01
CA SER A 131 36.94 3.53 7.13
C SER A 131 38.14 4.42 7.48
N ILE A 132 39.11 3.87 8.22
CA ILE A 132 40.37 4.57 8.53
C ILE A 132 41.26 4.60 7.28
N GLN A 133 41.34 3.51 6.53
CA GLN A 133 42.04 3.47 5.24
C GLN A 133 41.46 4.50 4.25
N GLU A 134 40.14 4.55 4.11
CA GLU A 134 39.43 5.50 3.24
C GLU A 134 39.69 6.95 3.65
N PHE A 135 39.63 7.26 4.95
CA PHE A 135 39.91 8.60 5.46
C PHE A 135 41.35 9.05 5.14
N ILE A 136 42.35 8.23 5.43
CA ILE A 136 43.76 8.59 5.21
C ILE A 136 44.08 8.65 3.70
N ALA A 137 43.46 7.79 2.90
CA ALA A 137 43.51 7.88 1.44
C ALA A 137 42.97 9.23 0.94
N ALA A 138 41.86 9.70 1.50
CA ALA A 138 41.29 11.01 1.16
C ALA A 138 42.22 12.17 1.55
N VAL A 139 42.85 12.11 2.73
CA VAL A 139 43.89 13.08 3.16
C VAL A 139 45.02 13.16 2.14
N TYR A 140 45.53 12.00 1.67
CA TYR A 140 46.57 11.98 0.64
C TYR A 140 46.09 12.53 -0.70
N LYS A 141 44.88 12.16 -1.14
CA LYS A 141 44.35 12.63 -2.43
C LYS A 141 44.25 14.15 -2.47
N VAL A 142 43.70 14.78 -1.42
CA VAL A 142 43.62 16.24 -1.31
C VAL A 142 45.01 16.89 -1.32
N HIS A 143 46.00 16.30 -0.63
CA HIS A 143 47.35 16.86 -0.57
C HIS A 143 48.16 16.65 -1.86
N SER A 144 48.08 15.48 -2.49
CA SER A 144 48.84 15.13 -3.70
C SER A 144 48.57 16.06 -4.88
N CYS A 145 47.41 16.72 -4.88
CA CYS A 145 47.05 17.73 -5.88
C CYS A 145 47.84 19.05 -5.74
N VAL A 146 48.36 19.35 -4.54
CA VAL A 146 49.12 20.59 -4.27
C VAL A 146 50.55 20.53 -4.81
N ASP A 147 51.19 19.36 -4.77
CA ASP A 147 52.60 19.20 -5.17
C ASP A 147 52.82 19.27 -6.69
N ASN A 148 51.80 18.95 -7.50
CA ASN A 148 51.88 19.03 -8.96
C ASN A 148 51.69 20.46 -9.50
N ASP A 149 51.36 21.44 -8.65
CA ASP A 149 50.68 22.66 -9.07
C ASP A 149 51.50 23.94 -8.87
N ARG A 150 52.68 24.02 -9.51
CA ARG A 150 53.43 25.28 -9.62
C ARG A 150 52.77 26.31 -10.57
N ASN A 151 51.65 26.00 -11.22
CA ASN A 151 50.93 26.87 -12.15
C ASN A 151 49.41 26.81 -11.91
N GLY A 152 48.95 27.36 -10.78
CA GLY A 152 47.55 27.30 -10.34
C GLY A 152 46.52 27.77 -11.38
N SER A 153 45.59 26.87 -11.72
CA SER A 153 44.36 27.20 -12.44
C SER A 153 43.15 26.67 -11.67
N ILE A 154 42.20 27.57 -11.36
CA ILE A 154 40.93 27.29 -10.66
C ILE A 154 40.13 26.13 -11.30
N HIS A 155 40.27 25.94 -12.61
CA HIS A 155 39.53 24.90 -13.35
C HIS A 155 39.90 23.47 -12.92
N GLN A 156 41.16 23.20 -12.55
CA GLN A 156 41.62 21.83 -12.26
C GLN A 156 41.04 21.20 -10.98
N MET A 157 40.75 21.98 -9.93
CA MET A 157 40.20 21.42 -8.69
C MET A 157 38.72 21.07 -8.83
N SER A 158 37.96 21.93 -9.52
CA SER A 158 36.57 21.64 -9.87
C SER A 158 36.46 20.39 -10.76
N ASP A 159 37.41 20.21 -11.69
CA ASP A 159 37.49 19.03 -12.55
C ASP A 159 37.86 17.78 -11.75
N LEU A 160 38.74 17.89 -10.74
CA LEU A 160 39.08 16.81 -9.85
C LEU A 160 37.87 16.36 -9.01
N HIS A 161 37.15 17.30 -8.37
CA HIS A 161 35.93 16.97 -7.62
C HIS A 161 34.93 16.24 -8.52
N ARG A 162 34.72 16.72 -9.75
CA ARG A 162 33.85 16.07 -10.74
C ARG A 162 34.32 14.66 -11.10
N SER A 163 35.64 14.46 -11.28
CA SER A 163 36.22 13.14 -11.57
C SER A 163 35.97 12.16 -10.43
N VAL A 164 36.29 12.54 -9.20
CA VAL A 164 36.17 11.66 -8.02
C VAL A 164 34.71 11.34 -7.73
N ILE A 165 33.79 12.31 -7.85
CA ILE A 165 32.34 12.06 -7.73
C ILE A 165 31.89 11.05 -8.80
N SER A 166 32.34 11.21 -10.04
CA SER A 166 31.96 10.31 -11.14
C SER A 166 32.51 8.89 -10.94
N GLU A 167 33.74 8.74 -10.46
CA GLU A 167 34.37 7.45 -10.14
C GLU A 167 33.62 6.73 -9.01
N ALA A 168 33.25 7.46 -7.94
CA ALA A 168 32.49 6.89 -6.84
C ALA A 168 31.08 6.42 -7.27
N LEU A 169 30.38 7.20 -8.09
CA LEU A 169 29.07 6.82 -8.63
C LEU A 169 29.13 5.61 -9.56
N GLN A 170 30.25 5.41 -10.28
CA GLN A 170 30.48 4.24 -11.14
C GLN A 170 30.87 2.97 -10.37
N SER A 171 31.15 3.07 -9.06
CA SER A 171 31.51 1.92 -8.25
C SER A 171 30.33 0.95 -8.09
N GLN A 172 30.56 -0.36 -8.29
CA GLN A 172 29.47 -1.35 -8.28
C GLN A 172 28.86 -1.58 -6.89
N ASN A 173 29.65 -1.46 -5.82
CA ASN A 173 29.26 -1.80 -4.45
C ASN A 173 29.40 -0.65 -3.46
N GLY A 174 29.71 0.57 -3.92
CA GLY A 174 29.81 1.76 -3.06
C GLY A 174 31.02 1.79 -2.15
N HIS A 175 32.04 0.98 -2.44
CA HIS A 175 33.29 0.94 -1.67
C HIS A 175 34.08 2.26 -1.66
N LEU A 176 33.66 3.28 -2.43
CA LEU A 176 34.25 4.62 -2.43
C LEU A 176 33.34 5.67 -1.77
N ASP A 177 32.18 5.28 -1.24
CA ASP A 177 31.19 6.23 -0.72
C ASP A 177 31.72 7.00 0.49
N LEU A 178 32.37 6.32 1.43
CA LEU A 178 32.94 6.95 2.62
C LEU A 178 34.20 7.74 2.27
N PHE A 179 35.05 7.20 1.38
CA PHE A 179 36.17 7.95 0.80
C PHE A 179 35.71 9.27 0.17
N LEU A 180 34.63 9.27 -0.61
CA LEU A 180 34.08 10.47 -1.25
C LEU A 180 33.62 11.49 -0.21
N GLN A 181 32.90 11.05 0.83
CA GLN A 181 32.48 11.92 1.94
C GLN A 181 33.68 12.60 2.60
N PHE A 182 34.72 11.83 2.96
CA PHE A 182 35.93 12.37 3.54
C PHE A 182 36.67 13.31 2.60
N PHE A 183 36.82 12.93 1.33
CA PHE A 183 37.51 13.74 0.33
C PHE A 183 36.85 15.12 0.17
N LEU A 184 35.53 15.17 0.04
CA LEU A 184 34.80 16.44 -0.08
C LEU A 184 34.80 17.25 1.22
N GLY A 185 34.65 16.61 2.37
CA GLY A 185 34.77 17.27 3.67
C GLY A 185 36.16 17.89 3.86
N LEU A 186 37.22 17.19 3.46
CA LEU A 186 38.61 17.66 3.52
C LEU A 186 38.94 18.77 2.50
N SER A 187 38.08 19.01 1.51
CA SER A 187 38.23 20.14 0.58
C SER A 187 37.86 21.49 1.20
N LEU A 188 37.20 21.52 2.37
CA LEU A 188 36.88 22.74 3.11
C LEU A 188 38.10 23.31 3.85
N GLU A 189 38.30 24.63 3.77
CA GLU A 189 39.44 25.30 4.40
C GLU A 189 39.48 25.10 5.92
N ASP A 190 38.33 25.14 6.59
CA ASP A 190 38.24 24.93 8.04
C ASP A 190 38.71 23.52 8.45
N ASN A 191 38.32 22.50 7.68
CA ASN A 191 38.75 21.12 7.94
C ASN A 191 40.24 20.90 7.62
N GLN A 192 40.80 21.61 6.63
CA GLN A 192 42.25 21.61 6.38
C GLN A 192 43.04 22.31 7.49
N ALA A 193 42.49 23.40 8.04
CA ALA A 193 43.08 24.10 9.18
C ALA A 193 43.11 23.18 10.43
N LEU A 194 42.05 22.39 10.65
CA LEU A 194 42.01 21.40 11.71
C LEU A 194 43.09 20.32 11.56
N LEU A 195 43.59 20.02 10.35
CA LEU A 195 44.67 19.03 10.15
C LEU A 195 46.08 19.51 10.55
N GLY A 196 46.24 20.66 11.22
CA GLY A 196 47.48 20.99 11.93
C GLY A 196 48.70 21.31 11.05
N GLY A 197 48.49 21.94 9.89
CA GLY A 197 49.56 22.56 9.09
C GLY A 197 50.22 21.68 8.02
N LEU A 198 49.57 20.60 7.57
CA LEU A 198 49.85 20.06 6.22
C LEU A 198 49.72 21.21 5.20
N PRO A 199 50.61 21.33 4.19
CA PRO A 199 50.55 22.39 3.18
C PRO A 199 49.12 22.63 2.71
N SER A 200 48.56 23.80 3.06
CA SER A 200 47.23 24.19 2.62
C SER A 200 47.25 24.38 1.11
N GLN A 201 46.18 23.92 0.44
CA GLN A 201 45.99 24.20 -0.97
C GLN A 201 46.00 25.72 -1.22
N PRO A 202 46.30 26.20 -2.44
CA PRO A 202 45.91 27.56 -2.81
C PRO A 202 44.40 27.71 -2.54
N LYS A 203 44.03 28.75 -1.78
CA LYS A 203 42.66 29.04 -1.30
C LYS A 203 41.60 28.44 -2.22
N ASN A 204 40.93 27.39 -1.76
CA ASN A 204 39.73 26.91 -2.43
C ASN A 204 38.73 28.05 -2.31
N THR A 205 38.55 28.79 -3.40
CA THR A 205 37.61 29.90 -3.39
C THR A 205 36.23 29.34 -3.07
N SER A 206 35.43 30.09 -2.31
CA SER A 206 34.02 29.74 -2.08
C SER A 206 33.27 29.42 -3.39
N GLN A 207 33.74 29.99 -4.51
CA GLN A 207 33.30 29.67 -5.86
C GLN A 207 33.50 28.20 -6.25
N THR A 208 34.65 27.58 -5.97
CA THR A 208 34.95 26.17 -6.32
C THR A 208 34.04 25.20 -5.56
N ILE A 209 33.82 25.45 -4.27
CA ILE A 209 32.89 24.67 -3.44
C ILE A 209 31.46 24.85 -3.95
N ASN A 210 31.03 26.07 -4.27
CA ASN A 210 29.70 26.33 -4.83
C ASN A 210 29.49 25.61 -6.18
N GLU A 211 30.51 25.56 -7.04
CA GLU A 211 30.46 24.81 -8.31
C GLU A 211 30.36 23.30 -8.07
N THR A 212 31.03 22.79 -7.03
CA THR A 212 30.97 21.38 -6.63
C THR A 212 29.60 21.03 -6.06
N VAL A 213 29.06 21.84 -5.16
CA VAL A 213 27.70 21.70 -4.62
C VAL A 213 26.67 21.72 -5.75
N LYS A 214 26.79 22.65 -6.70
CA LYS A 214 25.90 22.70 -7.88
C LYS A 214 25.98 21.40 -8.69
N TYR A 215 27.18 20.88 -8.91
CA TYR A 215 27.37 19.62 -9.62
C TYR A 215 26.77 18.42 -8.89
N ILE A 216 26.91 18.33 -7.56
CA ILE A 216 26.28 17.27 -6.75
C ILE A 216 24.75 17.37 -6.87
N LYS A 217 24.17 18.57 -6.80
CA LYS A 217 22.72 18.77 -6.99
C LYS A 217 22.25 18.37 -8.39
N GLU A 218 23.07 18.59 -9.42
CA GLU A 218 22.82 18.09 -10.77
C GLU A 218 22.87 16.56 -10.81
N LYS A 219 23.85 15.93 -10.17
CA LYS A 219 23.96 14.46 -10.09
C LYS A 219 22.81 13.81 -9.33
N ILE A 220 22.34 14.42 -8.24
CA ILE A 220 21.14 13.96 -7.51
C ILE A 220 19.90 13.95 -8.42
N LYS A 221 19.81 14.87 -9.40
CA LYS A 221 18.69 14.89 -10.36
C LYS A 221 18.80 13.79 -11.41
N GLU A 222 20.01 13.42 -11.80
CA GLU A 222 20.29 12.43 -12.85
C GLU A 222 20.32 10.98 -12.32
N GLU A 223 20.76 10.77 -11.08
CA GLU A 223 21.01 9.44 -10.50
C GLU A 223 19.70 8.64 -10.30
N SER A 224 19.69 7.36 -10.68
CA SER A 224 18.51 6.50 -10.47
C SER A 224 18.54 5.80 -9.13
N SER A 225 19.73 5.42 -8.66
CA SER A 225 19.89 4.64 -7.44
C SER A 225 19.60 5.49 -6.19
N ALA A 226 18.71 4.96 -5.34
CA ALA A 226 18.32 5.63 -4.11
C ALA A 226 19.48 5.67 -3.10
N ASP A 227 20.23 4.57 -2.95
CA ASP A 227 21.39 4.50 -2.06
C ASP A 227 22.52 5.44 -2.50
N ARG A 228 22.81 5.52 -3.81
CA ARG A 228 23.78 6.50 -4.37
C ARG A 228 23.35 7.92 -4.09
N THR A 229 22.06 8.21 -4.26
CA THR A 229 21.53 9.54 -3.99
C THR A 229 21.63 9.90 -2.51
N LEU A 230 21.36 8.97 -1.59
CA LEU A 230 21.56 9.17 -0.16
C LEU A 230 23.02 9.49 0.17
N ASN A 231 23.98 8.80 -0.47
CA ASN A 231 25.39 9.14 -0.31
C ASN A 231 25.73 10.57 -0.78
N LEU A 232 25.15 11.03 -1.89
CA LEU A 232 25.33 12.41 -2.35
C LEU A 232 24.75 13.44 -1.37
N PHE A 233 23.65 13.13 -0.66
CA PHE A 233 23.16 13.99 0.42
C PHE A 233 24.11 14.02 1.62
N HIS A 234 24.73 12.89 1.99
CA HIS A 234 25.80 12.89 3.00
C HIS A 234 26.99 13.76 2.56
N CYS A 235 27.36 13.74 1.28
CA CYS A 235 28.40 14.61 0.73
C CYS A 235 28.03 16.10 0.80
N LEU A 236 26.77 16.47 0.51
CA LEU A 236 26.30 17.85 0.69
C LEU A 236 26.37 18.28 2.16
N ASN A 237 26.03 17.38 3.09
CA ASN A 237 26.14 17.63 4.53
C ASN A 237 27.61 17.82 4.97
N GLU A 238 28.56 17.04 4.45
CA GLU A 238 30.01 17.24 4.69
C GLU A 238 30.51 18.60 4.16
N LEU A 239 29.91 19.11 3.08
CA LEU A 239 30.19 20.44 2.53
C LEU A 239 29.41 21.58 3.23
N GLY A 240 28.55 21.26 4.19
CA GLY A 240 27.72 22.23 4.91
C GLY A 240 26.52 22.79 4.13
N ASP A 241 26.11 22.16 3.02
CA ASP A 241 24.92 22.57 2.25
C ASP A 241 23.70 21.71 2.64
N ASN A 242 22.76 22.32 3.36
CA ASN A 242 21.48 21.71 3.73
C ASN A 242 20.29 22.30 2.95
N SER A 243 20.54 23.08 1.90
CA SER A 243 19.50 23.88 1.24
C SER A 243 18.34 23.07 0.68
N LEU A 244 18.60 21.90 0.08
CA LEU A 244 17.56 21.00 -0.44
C LEU A 244 16.75 20.34 0.69
N VAL A 245 17.38 20.11 1.83
CA VAL A 245 16.76 19.53 3.02
C VAL A 245 15.85 20.56 3.68
N GLU A 246 16.34 21.79 3.85
CA GLU A 246 15.59 22.93 4.37
C GLU A 246 14.36 23.26 3.51
N GLU A 247 14.51 23.25 2.18
CA GLU A 247 13.39 23.46 1.24
C GLU A 247 12.25 22.45 1.49
N ILE A 248 12.58 21.17 1.68
CA ILE A 248 11.60 20.12 1.93
C ILE A 248 11.03 20.21 3.35
N GLN A 249 11.85 20.54 4.35
CA GLN A 249 11.38 20.73 5.73
C GLN A 249 10.43 21.92 5.87
N ASP A 250 10.69 23.02 5.17
CA ASP A 250 9.80 24.18 5.13
C ASP A 250 8.50 23.86 4.37
N SER A 251 8.58 23.05 3.32
CA SER A 251 7.41 22.53 2.61
C SER A 251 6.56 21.59 3.49
N LEU A 252 7.19 20.74 4.31
CA LEU A 252 6.53 19.91 5.32
C LEU A 252 5.81 20.76 6.39
N ARG A 253 6.51 21.76 6.95
CA ARG A 253 5.96 22.64 7.99
C ARG A 253 4.81 23.52 7.51
N SER A 254 4.86 23.94 6.24
CA SER A 254 3.80 24.75 5.62
C SER A 254 2.60 23.94 5.14
N GLY A 255 2.68 22.61 5.15
CA GLY A 255 1.60 21.72 4.69
C GLY A 255 1.38 21.73 3.18
N THR A 256 2.35 22.20 2.38
CA THR A 256 2.18 22.44 0.94
C THR A 256 2.49 21.22 0.05
N LEU A 257 2.97 20.12 0.63
CA LEU A 257 3.41 18.93 -0.11
C LEU A 257 2.27 18.08 -0.70
N SER A 258 1.04 18.21 -0.18
CA SER A 258 -0.11 17.42 -0.67
C SER A 258 -0.58 17.84 -2.07
N ASP A 259 -0.33 19.08 -2.47
CA ASP A 259 -0.95 19.69 -3.65
C ASP A 259 0.00 19.77 -4.86
N LYS A 260 1.30 19.49 -4.67
CA LYS A 260 2.33 19.63 -5.70
C LYS A 260 2.95 18.28 -6.05
N GLU A 261 3.10 18.00 -7.34
CA GLU A 261 3.85 16.83 -7.79
C GLU A 261 5.34 16.99 -7.41
N LEU A 262 5.87 16.03 -6.66
CA LEU A 262 7.26 16.02 -6.23
C LEU A 262 8.15 15.47 -7.32
N GLU A 263 9.22 16.20 -7.62
CA GLU A 263 10.25 15.73 -8.52
C GLU A 263 11.10 14.63 -7.86
N PRO A 264 11.76 13.73 -8.64
CA PRO A 264 12.55 12.64 -8.07
C PRO A 264 13.60 13.11 -7.06
N HIS A 265 14.32 14.20 -7.33
CA HIS A 265 15.31 14.74 -6.40
C HIS A 265 14.72 15.27 -5.09
N GLN A 266 13.48 15.80 -5.12
CA GLN A 266 12.75 16.21 -3.92
C GLN A 266 12.33 14.99 -3.10
N CYS A 267 11.95 13.88 -3.77
CA CYS A 267 11.67 12.61 -3.10
C CYS A 267 12.93 12.05 -2.41
N SER A 268 14.11 12.18 -3.02
CA SER A 268 15.36 11.79 -2.36
C SER A 268 15.69 12.66 -1.15
N ALA A 269 15.47 13.97 -1.22
CA ALA A 269 15.64 14.86 -0.07
C ALA A 269 14.67 14.50 1.06
N LEU A 270 13.41 14.20 0.73
CA LEU A 270 12.42 13.71 1.68
C LEU A 270 12.84 12.38 2.32
N ALA A 271 13.30 11.42 1.51
CA ALA A 271 13.80 10.14 2.00
C ALA A 271 14.98 10.32 2.95
N TYR A 272 15.92 11.20 2.62
CA TYR A 272 17.04 11.56 3.49
C TYR A 272 16.56 12.13 4.83
N VAL A 273 15.65 13.11 4.81
CA VAL A 273 15.07 13.68 6.04
C VAL A 273 14.42 12.60 6.91
N MET A 274 13.62 11.73 6.31
CA MET A 274 12.92 10.66 7.03
C MET A 274 13.86 9.61 7.62
N LEU A 275 14.93 9.27 6.90
CA LEU A 275 15.93 8.33 7.37
C LEU A 275 16.81 8.89 8.49
N MET A 276 17.04 10.20 8.49
CA MET A 276 17.82 10.90 9.50
C MET A 276 16.99 11.35 10.72
N SER A 277 15.67 11.20 10.68
CA SER A 277 14.76 11.52 11.78
C SER A 277 14.88 10.50 12.93
N GLU A 278 14.83 10.98 14.17
CA GLU A 278 14.73 10.11 15.36
C GLU A 278 13.32 9.51 15.52
N GLU A 279 12.29 10.20 15.00
CA GLU A 279 10.91 9.75 15.07
C GLU A 279 10.64 8.67 14.01
N ARG A 280 10.18 7.51 14.48
CA ARG A 280 9.78 6.36 13.64
C ARG A 280 8.34 6.51 13.19
N MET A 281 8.04 6.11 11.95
CA MET A 281 6.69 6.17 11.39
C MET A 281 5.95 4.83 11.56
N ASP A 282 4.71 4.88 12.01
CA ASP A 282 3.89 3.66 12.14
C ASP A 282 3.39 3.16 10.78
N GLU A 283 2.94 4.06 9.91
CA GLU A 283 2.35 3.72 8.60
C GLU A 283 2.95 4.59 7.49
N PHE A 284 3.25 3.96 6.36
CA PHE A 284 3.76 4.60 5.15
C PHE A 284 2.97 4.10 3.94
N ASP A 285 2.18 4.98 3.31
CA ASP A 285 1.50 4.68 2.04
C ASP A 285 2.18 5.46 0.92
N LEU A 286 2.84 4.75 0.00
CA LEU A 286 3.56 5.37 -1.11
C LEU A 286 2.63 6.15 -2.06
N LYS A 287 1.36 5.76 -2.16
CA LYS A 287 0.37 6.48 -2.99
C LYS A 287 -0.04 7.83 -2.39
N SER A 288 0.27 8.08 -1.12
CA SER A 288 0.01 9.38 -0.50
C SER A 288 0.93 10.49 -1.04
N TYR A 289 2.03 10.11 -1.70
CA TYR A 289 2.98 11.04 -2.31
C TYR A 289 2.70 11.16 -3.81
N ASN A 290 2.31 12.36 -4.23
CA ASN A 290 2.12 12.67 -5.64
C ASN A 290 3.49 12.82 -6.33
N THR A 291 3.99 11.75 -6.97
CA THR A 291 5.27 11.77 -7.68
C THR A 291 5.31 10.73 -8.81
N SER A 292 6.28 10.88 -9.71
CA SER A 292 6.57 9.92 -10.78
C SER A 292 7.08 8.57 -10.24
N ALA A 293 7.12 7.53 -11.09
CA ALA A 293 7.68 6.22 -10.73
C ALA A 293 9.14 6.30 -10.23
N ALA A 294 9.95 7.20 -10.80
CA ALA A 294 11.32 7.42 -10.33
C ALA A 294 11.37 8.07 -8.94
N GLY A 295 10.43 8.96 -8.63
CA GLY A 295 10.30 9.53 -7.28
C GLY A 295 9.82 8.49 -6.27
N GLN A 296 8.87 7.64 -6.66
CA GLN A 296 8.38 6.52 -5.85
C GLN A 296 9.51 5.57 -5.46
N GLN A 297 10.35 5.18 -6.43
CA GLN A 297 11.52 4.35 -6.20
C GLN A 297 12.50 4.98 -5.18
N ARG A 298 12.72 6.29 -5.26
CA ARG A 298 13.60 7.03 -4.36
C ARG A 298 13.09 7.11 -2.91
N LEU A 299 11.82 6.80 -2.66
CA LEU A 299 11.22 6.75 -1.32
C LEU A 299 11.30 5.36 -0.68
N ILE A 300 11.59 4.29 -1.43
CA ILE A 300 11.59 2.92 -0.89
C ILE A 300 12.57 2.71 0.29
N PRO A 301 13.78 3.32 0.30
CA PRO A 301 14.69 3.16 1.43
C PRO A 301 14.09 3.61 2.78
N VAL A 302 13.10 4.52 2.77
CA VAL A 302 12.41 5.00 3.98
C VAL A 302 11.82 3.84 4.78
N LEU A 303 11.48 2.72 4.14
CA LEU A 303 10.91 1.55 4.79
C LEU A 303 11.80 0.93 5.87
N LYS A 304 13.09 1.31 5.95
CA LYS A 304 13.97 0.95 7.09
C LYS A 304 13.41 1.46 8.42
N ASN A 305 12.79 2.64 8.45
CA ASN A 305 12.33 3.30 9.69
C ASN A 305 10.81 3.23 9.90
N VAL A 306 10.09 2.40 9.14
CA VAL A 306 8.63 2.29 9.22
C VAL A 306 8.18 0.93 9.72
N ARG A 307 7.06 0.89 10.43
CA ARG A 307 6.49 -0.36 10.94
C ARG A 307 5.56 -1.05 9.93
N SER A 308 4.78 -0.28 9.17
CA SER A 308 3.83 -0.78 8.18
C SER A 308 3.97 0.02 6.89
N ALA A 309 4.05 -0.65 5.75
CA ALA A 309 4.19 -0.02 4.44
C ALA A 309 3.20 -0.59 3.41
N SER A 310 2.52 0.31 2.70
CA SER A 310 1.71 0.01 1.52
C SER A 310 2.38 0.55 0.26
N LEU A 311 2.71 -0.36 -0.64
CA LEU A 311 3.28 -0.15 -1.97
C LEU A 311 2.35 -0.76 -3.04
N ASP A 312 1.09 -1.04 -2.70
CA ASP A 312 0.16 -1.66 -3.63
C ASP A 312 -0.08 -0.75 -4.84
N LYS A 313 0.01 -1.33 -6.04
CA LYS A 313 -0.21 -0.63 -7.32
C LYS A 313 0.78 0.53 -7.57
N CYS A 314 1.98 0.48 -7.00
CA CYS A 314 3.03 1.50 -7.15
C CYS A 314 4.04 1.23 -8.29
N HIS A 315 3.68 0.42 -9.28
CA HIS A 315 4.52 0.12 -10.45
C HIS A 315 5.97 -0.31 -10.10
N LEU A 316 6.13 -1.13 -9.07
CA LEU A 316 7.45 -1.59 -8.60
C LEU A 316 8.20 -2.34 -9.72
N ASN A 317 9.50 -2.01 -9.86
CA ASN A 317 10.43 -2.67 -10.77
C ASN A 317 11.40 -3.59 -10.00
N GLU A 318 12.37 -4.19 -10.68
CA GLU A 318 13.36 -5.10 -10.08
C GLU A 318 14.26 -4.39 -9.06
N GLU A 319 14.72 -3.17 -9.36
CA GLU A 319 15.55 -2.35 -8.45
C GLU A 319 14.80 -1.99 -7.15
N CYS A 320 13.48 -1.75 -7.25
CA CYS A 320 12.61 -1.60 -6.08
C CYS A 320 12.64 -2.86 -5.21
N CYS A 321 12.58 -4.05 -5.81
CA CYS A 321 12.58 -5.32 -5.10
C CYS A 321 13.93 -5.62 -4.43
N GLU A 322 15.05 -5.27 -5.07
CA GLU A 322 16.38 -5.34 -4.48
C GLU A 322 16.49 -4.40 -3.26
N THR A 323 16.00 -3.17 -3.39
CA THR A 323 15.97 -2.21 -2.28
C THR A 323 15.12 -2.78 -1.14
N LEU A 324 13.93 -3.34 -1.42
CA LEU A 324 13.09 -3.98 -0.40
C LEU A 324 13.80 -5.17 0.27
N ALA A 325 14.50 -6.00 -0.49
CA ALA A 325 15.29 -7.09 0.06
C ALA A 325 16.39 -6.58 1.00
N SER A 326 17.04 -5.46 0.67
CA SER A 326 18.02 -4.81 1.54
C SER A 326 17.38 -4.29 2.84
N VAL A 327 16.16 -3.76 2.76
CA VAL A 327 15.40 -3.31 3.93
C VAL A 327 15.10 -4.49 4.85
N LEU A 328 14.60 -5.60 4.31
CA LEU A 328 14.26 -6.81 5.07
C LEU A 328 15.49 -7.49 5.71
N GLN A 329 16.67 -7.36 5.08
CA GLN A 329 17.93 -7.86 5.62
C GLN A 329 18.51 -6.97 6.72
N SER A 330 18.11 -5.71 6.80
CA SER A 330 18.69 -4.75 7.74
C SER A 330 18.31 -5.07 9.18
N PRO A 331 19.27 -5.23 10.10
CA PRO A 331 18.98 -5.44 11.53
C PRO A 331 18.25 -4.24 12.16
N ASP A 332 18.45 -3.06 11.59
CA ASP A 332 17.85 -1.80 12.03
C ASP A 332 16.42 -1.61 11.49
N SER A 333 15.95 -2.45 10.56
CA SER A 333 14.60 -2.32 10.01
C SER A 333 13.53 -2.62 11.07
N ASP A 334 12.52 -1.75 11.15
CA ASP A 334 11.33 -1.97 11.99
C ASP A 334 10.13 -2.53 11.22
N LEU A 335 10.30 -2.84 9.94
CA LEU A 335 9.20 -3.26 9.08
C LEU A 335 8.56 -4.57 9.59
N ARG A 336 7.25 -4.51 9.86
CA ARG A 336 6.41 -5.63 10.29
C ARG A 336 5.34 -5.97 9.26
N GLU A 337 4.88 -4.99 8.49
CA GLU A 337 3.82 -5.19 7.50
C GLU A 337 4.24 -4.60 6.16
N LEU A 338 4.14 -5.40 5.10
CA LEU A 338 4.49 -5.00 3.74
C LEU A 338 3.40 -5.46 2.78
N ASP A 339 2.75 -4.50 2.13
CA ASP A 339 1.83 -4.75 1.03
C ASP A 339 2.46 -4.29 -0.29
N VAL A 340 2.76 -5.23 -1.17
CA VAL A 340 3.29 -4.99 -2.53
C VAL A 340 2.31 -5.50 -3.60
N SER A 341 1.04 -5.69 -3.22
CA SER A 341 0.01 -6.27 -4.08
C SER A 341 -0.22 -5.46 -5.37
N TYR A 342 -0.64 -6.14 -6.42
CA TYR A 342 -1.03 -5.58 -7.73
C TYR A 342 0.09 -4.82 -8.45
N ASN A 343 1.34 -5.10 -8.07
CA ASN A 343 2.52 -4.76 -8.86
C ASN A 343 2.86 -5.93 -9.79
N ASP A 344 3.08 -5.63 -11.07
CA ASP A 344 3.40 -6.62 -12.11
C ASP A 344 4.86 -7.11 -12.01
N MET A 345 5.28 -7.53 -10.82
CA MET A 345 6.68 -7.90 -10.53
C MET A 345 7.04 -9.30 -11.08
N GLY A 346 6.05 -10.18 -11.20
CA GLY A 346 6.26 -11.58 -11.58
C GLY A 346 7.19 -12.31 -10.59
N ASP A 347 7.67 -13.48 -11.00
CA ASP A 347 8.62 -14.24 -10.18
C ASP A 347 9.96 -13.55 -9.92
N PRO A 348 10.58 -12.83 -10.89
CA PRO A 348 11.85 -12.16 -10.64
C PRO A 348 11.80 -11.23 -9.43
N GLY A 349 10.74 -10.41 -9.29
CA GLY A 349 10.63 -9.51 -8.15
C GLY A 349 10.51 -10.23 -6.80
N VAL A 350 9.77 -11.35 -6.72
CA VAL A 350 9.67 -12.13 -5.47
C VAL A 350 10.97 -12.89 -5.19
N LEU A 351 11.67 -13.36 -6.23
CA LEU A 351 13.00 -13.97 -6.10
C LEU A 351 14.03 -12.97 -5.56
N CYS A 352 13.95 -11.68 -5.93
CA CYS A 352 14.78 -10.66 -5.29
C CYS A 352 14.52 -10.55 -3.77
N LEU A 353 13.26 -10.75 -3.33
CA LEU A 353 12.88 -10.70 -1.92
C LEU A 353 13.32 -11.93 -1.12
N ASP A 354 13.72 -13.02 -1.77
CA ASP A 354 14.07 -14.30 -1.12
C ASP A 354 15.16 -14.11 -0.05
N ALA A 355 16.27 -13.45 -0.39
CA ALA A 355 17.35 -13.13 0.56
C ALA A 355 16.86 -12.29 1.75
N GLY A 356 15.87 -11.42 1.53
CA GLY A 356 15.20 -10.63 2.56
C GLY A 356 14.33 -11.45 3.49
N LEU A 357 13.47 -12.30 2.94
CA LEU A 357 12.53 -13.13 3.70
C LEU A 357 13.23 -14.23 4.48
N MET A 358 14.35 -14.74 3.96
CA MET A 358 15.14 -15.79 4.60
C MET A 358 16.17 -15.26 5.62
N SER A 359 16.36 -13.94 5.69
CA SER A 359 17.29 -13.32 6.63
C SER A 359 16.87 -13.53 8.09
N PRO A 360 17.82 -13.85 9.01
CA PRO A 360 17.54 -13.90 10.44
C PRO A 360 17.16 -12.53 11.04
N HIS A 361 17.43 -11.44 10.30
CA HIS A 361 17.06 -10.07 10.69
C HIS A 361 15.66 -9.67 10.22
N CYS A 362 14.99 -10.50 9.42
CA CYS A 362 13.66 -10.19 8.91
C CYS A 362 12.61 -10.22 10.03
N LYS A 363 12.05 -9.05 10.34
CA LYS A 363 11.01 -8.90 11.38
C LYS A 363 9.58 -8.92 10.80
N LEU A 364 9.44 -9.20 9.51
CA LEU A 364 8.16 -9.11 8.79
C LEU A 364 7.14 -10.12 9.34
N GLU A 365 5.96 -9.62 9.72
CA GLU A 365 4.83 -10.39 10.25
C GLU A 365 3.70 -10.53 9.23
N LYS A 366 3.52 -9.56 8.33
CA LYS A 366 2.50 -9.59 7.29
C LYS A 366 3.11 -9.28 5.93
N LEU A 367 2.81 -10.14 4.97
CA LEU A 367 3.22 -9.98 3.57
C LEU A 367 1.99 -10.11 2.66
N ALA A 368 1.73 -9.10 1.84
CA ALA A 368 0.70 -9.15 0.81
C ALA A 368 1.32 -9.02 -0.59
N LEU A 369 1.01 -10.02 -1.42
CA LEU A 369 1.52 -10.27 -2.77
C LEU A 369 0.36 -10.53 -3.74
N ALA A 370 -0.82 -9.99 -3.43
CA ALA A 370 -2.03 -10.32 -4.19
C ALA A 370 -1.95 -9.74 -5.60
N GLY A 371 -2.28 -10.50 -6.64
CA GLY A 371 -2.35 -10.02 -8.02
C GLY A 371 -1.00 -9.55 -8.60
N CYS A 372 0.10 -10.17 -8.19
CA CYS A 372 1.45 -9.83 -8.63
C CYS A 372 1.95 -10.62 -9.86
N LYS A 373 1.06 -11.38 -10.51
CA LYS A 373 1.36 -12.30 -11.63
C LYS A 373 2.40 -13.37 -11.27
N LEU A 374 2.27 -13.90 -10.06
CA LEU A 374 3.19 -14.90 -9.52
C LEU A 374 2.89 -16.29 -10.10
N THR A 375 3.92 -17.12 -10.20
CA THR A 375 3.80 -18.56 -10.51
C THR A 375 4.24 -19.42 -9.31
N ASP A 376 4.42 -20.73 -9.53
CA ASP A 376 4.87 -21.67 -8.51
C ASP A 376 6.25 -21.35 -7.94
N LYS A 377 7.15 -20.73 -8.72
CA LYS A 377 8.48 -20.29 -8.24
C LYS A 377 8.39 -19.26 -7.10
N SER A 378 7.48 -18.30 -7.21
CA SER A 378 7.27 -17.33 -6.13
C SER A 378 6.65 -17.97 -4.90
N PHE A 379 5.75 -18.94 -5.09
CA PHE A 379 5.14 -19.68 -4.00
C PHE A 379 6.14 -20.56 -3.27
N GLU A 380 7.16 -21.07 -3.98
CA GLU A 380 8.29 -21.78 -3.39
C GLU A 380 9.08 -20.89 -2.42
N VAL A 381 9.41 -19.64 -2.82
CA VAL A 381 10.07 -18.66 -1.93
C VAL A 381 9.24 -18.42 -0.66
N VAL A 382 7.93 -18.19 -0.81
CA VAL A 382 7.03 -17.97 0.34
C VAL A 382 6.94 -19.23 1.20
N ALA A 383 6.85 -20.42 0.60
CA ALA A 383 6.83 -21.68 1.32
C ALA A 383 8.12 -21.88 2.13
N PHE A 384 9.30 -21.64 1.55
CA PHE A 384 10.58 -21.71 2.26
C PHE A 384 10.65 -20.69 3.41
N ALA A 385 10.14 -19.48 3.21
CA ALA A 385 10.03 -18.50 4.27
C ALA A 385 9.12 -19.00 5.41
N LEU A 386 8.02 -19.69 5.12
CA LEU A 386 7.16 -20.30 6.16
C LEU A 386 7.83 -21.47 6.88
N MET A 387 8.72 -22.20 6.20
CA MET A 387 9.48 -23.31 6.76
C MET A 387 10.68 -22.86 7.60
N SER A 388 11.15 -21.63 7.40
CA SER A 388 12.31 -21.08 8.11
C SER A 388 12.02 -20.82 9.59
N GLY A 389 12.90 -21.31 10.48
CA GLY A 389 12.80 -21.08 11.92
C GLY A 389 12.93 -19.61 12.33
N HIS A 390 13.50 -18.77 11.46
CA HIS A 390 13.69 -17.33 11.71
C HIS A 390 12.50 -16.48 11.26
N SER A 391 11.58 -17.02 10.45
CA SER A 391 10.45 -16.27 9.93
C SER A 391 9.49 -15.83 11.03
N ASN A 392 8.99 -14.60 10.89
CA ASN A 392 8.00 -14.00 11.78
C ASN A 392 6.62 -13.88 11.13
N LEU A 393 6.44 -14.44 9.92
CA LEU A 393 5.20 -14.33 9.16
C LEU A 393 4.01 -14.96 9.89
N ARG A 394 3.00 -14.14 10.15
CA ARG A 394 1.71 -14.47 10.75
C ARG A 394 0.55 -14.28 9.78
N ALA A 395 0.70 -13.43 8.76
CA ALA A 395 -0.31 -13.26 7.73
C ALA A 395 0.31 -13.20 6.34
N VAL A 396 -0.25 -13.95 5.41
CA VAL A 396 0.17 -13.98 4.01
C VAL A 396 -1.06 -13.85 3.11
N ASP A 397 -0.99 -12.92 2.15
CA ASP A 397 -2.01 -12.74 1.12
C ASP A 397 -1.41 -13.01 -0.27
N LEU A 398 -1.81 -14.12 -0.89
CA LEU A 398 -1.36 -14.54 -2.21
C LEU A 398 -2.50 -14.49 -3.24
N SER A 399 -3.60 -13.84 -2.91
CA SER A 399 -4.83 -13.83 -3.71
C SER A 399 -4.59 -13.34 -5.14
N TYR A 400 -5.41 -13.78 -6.09
CA TYR A 400 -5.40 -13.36 -7.49
C TYR A 400 -4.08 -13.64 -8.22
N ASN A 401 -3.36 -14.69 -7.82
CA ASN A 401 -2.24 -15.25 -8.57
C ASN A 401 -2.63 -16.63 -9.10
N ASP A 402 -2.47 -16.85 -10.41
CA ASP A 402 -2.83 -18.11 -11.08
C ASP A 402 -1.65 -19.07 -11.08
N VAL A 403 -1.51 -19.81 -9.98
CA VAL A 403 -0.34 -20.67 -9.72
C VAL A 403 -0.56 -22.15 -9.99
N GLY A 404 -1.81 -22.54 -10.26
CA GLY A 404 -2.20 -23.94 -10.42
C GLY A 404 -1.91 -24.81 -9.19
N ASP A 405 -1.97 -26.12 -9.39
CA ASP A 405 -1.91 -27.10 -8.30
C ASP A 405 -0.53 -27.24 -7.65
N SER A 406 0.56 -26.94 -8.38
CA SER A 406 1.92 -26.99 -7.85
C SER A 406 2.18 -25.89 -6.82
N GLY A 407 1.73 -24.66 -7.09
CA GLY A 407 1.86 -23.55 -6.14
C GLY A 407 1.12 -23.82 -4.83
N ILE A 408 -0.11 -24.32 -4.90
CA ILE A 408 -0.89 -24.66 -3.70
C ILE A 408 -0.25 -25.80 -2.90
N GLN A 409 0.35 -26.79 -3.57
CA GLN A 409 1.12 -27.84 -2.89
C GLN A 409 2.27 -27.26 -2.07
N LEU A 410 3.07 -26.34 -2.64
CA LEU A 410 4.20 -25.72 -1.95
C LEU A 410 3.77 -24.98 -0.68
N ILE A 411 2.67 -24.23 -0.76
CA ILE A 411 2.12 -23.55 0.43
C ILE A 411 1.60 -24.56 1.46
N CYS A 412 0.98 -25.66 1.01
CA CYS A 412 0.59 -26.75 1.91
C CYS A 412 1.81 -27.35 2.63
N ASP A 413 2.92 -27.58 1.93
CA ASP A 413 4.16 -28.08 2.53
C ASP A 413 4.72 -27.09 3.57
N GLY A 414 4.66 -25.80 3.28
CA GLY A 414 5.01 -24.73 4.22
C GLY A 414 4.11 -24.70 5.47
N LEU A 415 2.80 -24.94 5.32
CA LEU A 415 1.83 -24.98 6.42
C LEU A 415 2.04 -26.17 7.37
N VAL A 416 2.50 -27.31 6.86
CA VAL A 416 2.75 -28.53 7.64
C VAL A 416 4.06 -28.44 8.44
N SER A 417 4.93 -27.48 8.13
CA SER A 417 6.19 -27.28 8.84
C SER A 417 5.98 -26.93 10.32
N PRO A 418 6.74 -27.54 11.26
CA PRO A 418 6.66 -27.21 12.69
C PRO A 418 7.14 -25.78 13.01
N HIS A 419 7.83 -25.12 12.07
CA HIS A 419 8.30 -23.74 12.20
C HIS A 419 7.28 -22.70 11.74
N CYS A 420 6.20 -23.14 11.09
CA CYS A 420 5.20 -22.23 10.55
C CYS A 420 4.44 -21.52 11.67
N LYS A 421 4.48 -20.17 11.64
CA LYS A 421 3.78 -19.29 12.60
C LYS A 421 2.51 -18.66 12.02
N LEU A 422 2.08 -19.13 10.85
CA LEU A 422 1.04 -18.49 10.07
C LEU A 422 -0.33 -18.59 10.75
N GLN A 423 -1.00 -17.45 10.88
CA GLN A 423 -2.32 -17.32 11.51
C GLN A 423 -3.43 -16.94 10.53
N LYS A 424 -3.06 -16.28 9.44
CA LYS A 424 -3.96 -15.84 8.38
C LYS A 424 -3.38 -16.18 7.01
N LEU A 425 -4.16 -16.86 6.19
CA LEU A 425 -3.84 -17.14 4.80
C LEU A 425 -5.00 -16.70 3.91
N ARG A 426 -4.69 -15.99 2.82
CA ARG A 426 -5.66 -15.64 1.78
C ARG A 426 -5.18 -16.18 0.44
N LEU A 427 -6.05 -16.96 -0.19
CA LEU A 427 -5.86 -17.56 -1.51
C LEU A 427 -7.08 -17.25 -2.39
N ALA A 428 -7.62 -16.04 -2.29
CA ALA A 428 -8.81 -15.68 -3.06
C ALA A 428 -8.46 -15.65 -4.55
N GLY A 429 -9.31 -16.13 -5.46
CA GLY A 429 -9.06 -16.03 -6.91
C GLY A 429 -7.77 -16.69 -7.40
N CYS A 430 -7.31 -17.77 -6.75
CA CYS A 430 -6.08 -18.50 -7.12
C CYS A 430 -6.35 -19.72 -8.03
N ASN A 431 -7.58 -19.86 -8.55
CA ASN A 431 -7.99 -20.95 -9.43
C ASN A 431 -7.77 -22.35 -8.83
N ILE A 432 -8.20 -22.53 -7.58
CA ILE A 432 -8.00 -23.77 -6.81
C ILE A 432 -8.77 -24.93 -7.46
N SER A 433 -8.03 -25.90 -8.00
CA SER A 433 -8.61 -27.13 -8.57
C SER A 433 -9.00 -28.14 -7.48
N ARG A 434 -9.67 -29.23 -7.88
CA ARG A 434 -9.93 -30.36 -7.00
C ARG A 434 -8.66 -30.95 -6.37
N GLU A 435 -7.57 -31.04 -7.12
CA GLU A 435 -6.31 -31.60 -6.62
C GLU A 435 -5.73 -30.68 -5.52
N SER A 436 -5.76 -29.37 -5.74
CA SER A 436 -5.44 -28.37 -4.70
C SER A 436 -6.35 -28.48 -3.47
N CYS A 437 -7.65 -28.73 -3.65
CA CYS A 437 -8.55 -29.00 -2.53
C CYS A 437 -8.13 -30.21 -1.72
N GLU A 438 -7.74 -31.32 -2.37
CA GLU A 438 -7.26 -32.55 -1.70
C GLU A 438 -6.00 -32.25 -0.85
N ARG A 439 -5.11 -31.41 -1.38
CA ARG A 439 -3.88 -30.97 -0.69
C ARG A 439 -4.17 -30.09 0.52
N LEU A 440 -4.97 -29.04 0.34
CA LEU A 440 -5.38 -28.15 1.44
C LEU A 440 -6.08 -28.94 2.55
N ALA A 441 -7.01 -29.82 2.17
CA ALA A 441 -7.67 -30.75 3.06
C ALA A 441 -6.71 -31.62 3.87
N SER A 442 -5.63 -32.10 3.24
CA SER A 442 -4.62 -32.93 3.89
C SER A 442 -3.66 -32.16 4.79
N ALA A 443 -3.37 -30.90 4.48
CA ALA A 443 -2.40 -30.07 5.18
C ALA A 443 -2.98 -29.34 6.40
N LEU A 444 -4.20 -28.82 6.29
CA LEU A 444 -4.87 -28.07 7.37
C LEU A 444 -4.94 -28.80 8.73
N PRO A 445 -5.09 -30.14 8.81
CA PRO A 445 -5.07 -30.86 10.08
C PRO A 445 -3.72 -30.81 10.80
N PHE A 446 -2.62 -30.72 10.04
CA PHE A 446 -1.25 -30.68 10.54
C PHE A 446 -0.71 -29.25 10.72
N ALA A 447 -1.42 -28.25 10.20
CA ALA A 447 -1.24 -26.85 10.55
C ALA A 447 -1.69 -26.63 12.02
N ASP A 448 -0.91 -27.17 12.96
CA ASP A 448 -1.15 -27.10 14.39
C ASP A 448 -1.09 -25.64 14.90
N PRO A 449 -1.79 -25.29 16.00
CA PRO A 449 -3.04 -24.53 16.04
C PRO A 449 -2.95 -23.05 15.60
N GLN A 450 -1.95 -22.64 14.81
CA GLN A 450 -1.69 -21.24 14.54
C GLN A 450 -2.67 -20.66 13.52
N LEU A 451 -3.02 -21.42 12.47
CA LEU A 451 -3.92 -20.92 11.42
C LEU A 451 -5.34 -20.77 11.96
N LYS A 452 -5.80 -19.52 12.04
CA LYS A 452 -7.12 -19.13 12.58
C LYS A 452 -8.03 -18.58 11.50
N LYS A 453 -7.46 -18.02 10.43
CA LYS A 453 -8.20 -17.31 9.38
C LYS A 453 -7.80 -17.81 8.01
N LEU A 454 -8.77 -18.26 7.23
CA LEU A 454 -8.57 -18.71 5.86
C LEU A 454 -9.57 -18.02 4.95
N SER A 455 -9.11 -17.50 3.81
CA SER A 455 -9.97 -17.01 2.73
C SER A 455 -9.69 -17.80 1.46
N LEU A 456 -10.76 -18.38 0.91
CA LEU A 456 -10.80 -19.12 -0.35
C LEU A 456 -11.82 -18.50 -1.31
N SER A 457 -12.12 -17.21 -1.15
CA SER A 457 -13.13 -16.52 -1.98
C SER A 457 -12.75 -16.48 -3.47
N TYR A 458 -13.73 -16.31 -4.36
CA TYR A 458 -13.49 -16.18 -5.81
C TYR A 458 -12.75 -17.36 -6.50
N ASN A 459 -12.77 -18.58 -5.95
CA ASN A 459 -12.11 -19.75 -6.55
C ASN A 459 -13.00 -20.64 -7.41
N ASN A 460 -14.30 -20.30 -7.55
CA ASN A 460 -15.26 -21.00 -8.41
C ASN A 460 -15.29 -22.52 -8.19
N PHE A 461 -15.40 -22.95 -6.94
CA PHE A 461 -15.45 -24.36 -6.61
C PHE A 461 -16.67 -25.08 -7.19
N GLY A 462 -16.44 -26.18 -7.89
CA GLY A 462 -17.50 -27.09 -8.32
C GLY A 462 -17.91 -28.09 -7.23
N ARG A 463 -18.90 -28.93 -7.58
CA ARG A 463 -19.44 -29.98 -6.69
C ARG A 463 -18.37 -30.98 -6.22
N SER A 464 -17.38 -31.29 -7.06
CA SER A 464 -16.38 -32.32 -6.75
C SER A 464 -15.31 -31.81 -5.77
N GLU A 465 -14.97 -30.53 -5.89
CA GLU A 465 -14.08 -29.76 -5.05
C GLU A 465 -14.70 -29.58 -3.66
N MET A 466 -15.98 -29.18 -3.63
CA MET A 466 -16.77 -29.12 -2.38
C MET A 466 -16.77 -30.46 -1.65
N LYS A 467 -17.04 -31.55 -2.40
CA LYS A 467 -17.03 -32.91 -1.86
C LYS A 467 -15.71 -33.26 -1.19
N THR A 468 -14.62 -32.86 -1.80
CA THR A 468 -13.27 -33.11 -1.32
C THR A 468 -12.98 -32.37 -0.02
N LEU A 469 -13.21 -31.04 -0.01
CA LEU A 469 -12.96 -30.20 1.17
C LEU A 469 -13.74 -30.68 2.40
N CYS A 470 -14.97 -31.14 2.20
CA CYS A 470 -15.81 -31.64 3.30
C CYS A 470 -15.54 -33.08 3.71
N ALA A 471 -15.19 -33.98 2.78
CA ALA A 471 -14.81 -35.35 3.14
C ALA A 471 -13.57 -35.36 4.04
N ALA A 472 -12.63 -34.44 3.78
CA ALA A 472 -11.51 -34.17 4.66
C ALA A 472 -11.96 -33.64 6.04
N GLY A 473 -13.03 -32.82 6.07
CA GLY A 473 -13.58 -32.27 7.31
C GLY A 473 -14.33 -33.26 8.19
N GLN A 474 -14.85 -34.34 7.60
CA GLN A 474 -15.50 -35.42 8.35
C GLN A 474 -14.49 -36.39 9.01
N SER A 475 -13.25 -36.44 8.50
CA SER A 475 -12.20 -37.39 8.94
C SER A 475 -11.06 -36.73 9.72
N CYS A 476 -10.92 -35.41 9.62
CA CYS A 476 -9.88 -34.62 10.27
C CYS A 476 -10.53 -33.43 10.99
N PRO A 477 -9.99 -32.97 12.13
CA PRO A 477 -10.47 -31.75 12.76
C PRO A 477 -10.07 -30.55 11.89
N LEU A 478 -10.88 -30.22 10.88
CA LEU A 478 -10.84 -28.95 10.15
C LEU A 478 -11.19 -27.74 11.05
N TRP A 479 -11.40 -27.95 12.36
CA TRP A 479 -12.21 -27.08 13.21
C TRP A 479 -11.42 -26.36 14.31
N LYS A 480 -10.18 -25.92 14.04
CA LYS A 480 -9.52 -24.86 14.83
C LYS A 480 -9.66 -23.46 14.20
N LEU A 481 -10.10 -23.36 12.93
CA LEU A 481 -10.33 -22.07 12.28
C LEU A 481 -11.43 -21.29 13.01
N GLN A 482 -11.15 -20.02 13.26
CA GLN A 482 -12.11 -19.06 13.82
C GLN A 482 -12.79 -18.26 12.71
N THR A 483 -12.15 -18.10 11.55
CA THR A 483 -12.69 -17.35 10.42
C THR A 483 -12.49 -18.09 9.11
N LEU A 484 -13.57 -18.25 8.36
CA LEU A 484 -13.57 -18.77 7.01
C LEU A 484 -14.31 -17.78 6.10
N ASP A 485 -13.62 -17.32 5.07
CA ASP A 485 -14.23 -16.57 3.99
C ASP A 485 -14.29 -17.44 2.74
N PHE A 486 -15.51 -17.74 2.32
CA PHE A 486 -15.83 -18.57 1.17
C PHE A 486 -16.60 -17.79 0.10
N SER A 487 -16.64 -16.46 0.21
CA SER A 487 -17.47 -15.60 -0.61
C SER A 487 -17.19 -15.75 -2.12
N PHE A 488 -18.21 -15.52 -2.94
CA PHE A 488 -18.14 -15.54 -4.40
C PHE A 488 -17.65 -16.88 -4.96
N ASN A 489 -18.04 -17.97 -4.31
CA ASN A 489 -17.95 -19.32 -4.84
C ASN A 489 -19.36 -19.86 -5.09
N ASP A 490 -19.61 -20.38 -6.29
CA ASP A 490 -20.95 -20.85 -6.66
C ASP A 490 -21.25 -22.20 -5.99
N LEU A 491 -21.93 -22.16 -4.85
CA LEU A 491 -22.17 -23.37 -4.05
C LEU A 491 -23.37 -24.19 -4.54
N GLU A 492 -24.38 -23.52 -5.11
CA GLU A 492 -25.64 -24.10 -5.58
C GLU A 492 -26.17 -25.20 -4.62
N GLU A 493 -26.63 -26.35 -5.15
CA GLU A 493 -27.12 -27.50 -4.36
C GLU A 493 -26.06 -28.14 -3.46
N SER A 494 -24.77 -27.93 -3.74
CA SER A 494 -23.69 -28.50 -2.92
C SER A 494 -23.47 -27.72 -1.62
N GLY A 495 -23.99 -26.49 -1.53
CA GLY A 495 -23.83 -25.60 -0.39
C GLY A 495 -24.36 -26.18 0.91
N ALA A 496 -25.57 -26.76 0.91
CA ALA A 496 -26.16 -27.34 2.10
C ALA A 496 -25.30 -28.47 2.68
N TRP A 497 -24.84 -29.35 1.81
CA TRP A 497 -23.95 -30.45 2.21
C TRP A 497 -22.61 -29.94 2.72
N PHE A 498 -22.05 -28.90 2.08
CA PHE A 498 -20.82 -28.25 2.54
C PHE A 498 -20.97 -27.65 3.93
N LEU A 499 -22.04 -26.88 4.14
CA LEU A 499 -22.35 -26.23 5.41
C LEU A 499 -22.63 -27.23 6.52
N ASN A 500 -23.29 -28.35 6.22
CA ASN A 500 -23.53 -29.41 7.19
C ASN A 500 -22.23 -30.08 7.64
N GLY A 501 -21.30 -30.33 6.71
CA GLY A 501 -19.95 -30.81 7.03
C GLY A 501 -19.15 -29.80 7.85
N LEU A 502 -19.25 -28.51 7.53
CA LEU A 502 -18.51 -27.43 8.18
C LEU A 502 -19.03 -27.11 9.58
N LEU A 503 -20.35 -27.03 9.76
CA LEU A 503 -21.04 -26.55 10.97
C LEU A 503 -21.50 -27.69 11.90
N GLY A 504 -20.92 -28.88 11.74
CA GLY A 504 -21.18 -30.06 12.57
C GLY A 504 -20.79 -29.89 14.05
N GLN A 505 -20.98 -30.95 14.86
CA GLN A 505 -20.97 -30.88 16.34
C GLN A 505 -19.67 -30.42 17.03
N GLN A 506 -18.54 -30.27 16.31
CA GLN A 506 -17.25 -29.83 16.86
C GLN A 506 -16.72 -28.54 16.21
N CYS A 507 -17.56 -27.80 15.49
CA CYS A 507 -17.17 -26.56 14.82
C CYS A 507 -16.81 -25.43 15.81
N ARG A 508 -15.61 -24.84 15.70
CA ARG A 508 -15.17 -23.65 16.45
C ARG A 508 -15.25 -22.35 15.63
N LEU A 509 -15.90 -22.40 14.48
CA LEU A 509 -15.95 -21.26 13.58
C LEU A 509 -16.77 -20.12 14.22
N GLU A 510 -16.13 -18.98 14.39
CA GLU A 510 -16.73 -17.78 14.95
C GLU A 510 -17.26 -16.85 13.84
N LYS A 511 -16.62 -16.87 12.66
CA LYS A 511 -16.93 -16.01 11.54
C LYS A 511 -17.00 -16.80 10.24
N LEU A 512 -18.12 -16.65 9.52
CA LEU A 512 -18.35 -17.28 8.24
C LEU A 512 -18.84 -16.25 7.23
N ALA A 513 -18.08 -16.05 6.15
CA ALA A 513 -18.51 -15.23 5.02
C ALA A 513 -18.87 -16.12 3.83
N LEU A 514 -20.11 -15.98 3.37
CA LEU A 514 -20.71 -16.70 2.24
C LEU A 514 -21.34 -15.71 1.27
N SER A 515 -20.78 -14.50 1.17
CA SER A 515 -21.34 -13.48 0.31
C SER A 515 -21.32 -13.95 -1.15
N GLY A 516 -22.38 -13.73 -1.93
CA GLY A 516 -22.42 -14.06 -3.36
C GLY A 516 -22.19 -15.55 -3.68
N CYS A 517 -22.61 -16.46 -2.81
CA CYS A 517 -22.38 -17.90 -2.96
C CYS A 517 -23.52 -18.68 -3.63
N ASN A 518 -24.56 -18.00 -4.10
CA ASN A 518 -25.74 -18.59 -4.73
C ASN A 518 -26.40 -19.68 -3.85
N LEU A 519 -26.60 -19.34 -2.57
CA LEU A 519 -27.14 -20.27 -1.58
C LEU A 519 -28.57 -20.70 -1.90
N THR A 520 -28.84 -21.99 -1.74
CA THR A 520 -30.17 -22.58 -1.90
C THR A 520 -30.98 -22.55 -0.59
N HIS A 521 -32.28 -22.83 -0.69
CA HIS A 521 -33.15 -23.03 0.47
C HIS A 521 -32.59 -24.02 1.50
N GLU A 522 -32.11 -25.19 1.05
CA GLU A 522 -31.54 -26.23 1.93
C GLU A 522 -30.28 -25.71 2.66
N SER A 523 -29.52 -24.83 2.01
CA SER A 523 -28.35 -24.19 2.62
C SER A 523 -28.76 -23.28 3.78
N LEU A 524 -29.85 -22.52 3.64
CA LEU A 524 -30.39 -21.66 4.69
C LEU A 524 -31.00 -22.44 5.84
N GLU A 525 -31.67 -23.57 5.58
CA GLU A 525 -32.14 -24.47 6.64
C GLU A 525 -30.98 -25.05 7.44
N THR A 526 -29.88 -25.39 6.76
CA THR A 526 -28.66 -25.87 7.43
C THR A 526 -28.05 -24.79 8.31
N LEU A 527 -27.96 -23.54 7.83
CA LEU A 527 -27.51 -22.40 8.62
C LEU A 527 -28.43 -22.13 9.82
N ALA A 528 -29.74 -22.13 9.61
CA ALA A 528 -30.72 -21.95 10.68
C ALA A 528 -30.61 -23.03 11.75
N SER A 529 -30.36 -24.29 11.34
CA SER A 529 -30.12 -25.41 12.25
C SER A 529 -28.81 -25.25 13.03
N ALA A 530 -27.76 -24.75 12.37
CA ALA A 530 -26.49 -24.44 13.03
C ALA A 530 -26.66 -23.33 14.08
N LEU A 531 -27.41 -22.27 13.80
CA LEU A 531 -27.71 -21.21 14.77
C LEU A 531 -28.55 -21.71 15.96
N GLN A 532 -29.34 -22.77 15.76
CA GLN A 532 -30.12 -23.41 16.82
C GLN A 532 -29.29 -24.37 17.68
N SER A 533 -28.11 -24.79 17.22
CA SER A 533 -27.28 -25.77 17.92
C SER A 533 -26.56 -25.15 19.13
N PRO A 534 -26.60 -25.78 20.32
CA PRO A 534 -25.85 -25.30 21.49
C PRO A 534 -24.33 -25.34 21.29
N ASN A 535 -23.86 -26.16 20.34
CA ASN A 535 -22.45 -26.33 20.01
C ASN A 535 -21.95 -25.29 18.99
N SER A 536 -22.83 -24.42 18.48
CA SER A 536 -22.41 -23.35 17.57
C SER A 536 -21.60 -22.28 18.29
N HIS A 537 -20.52 -21.85 17.64
CA HIS A 537 -19.67 -20.74 18.07
C HIS A 537 -19.80 -19.52 17.16
N LEU A 538 -20.74 -19.55 16.20
CA LEU A 538 -20.86 -18.52 15.19
C LEU A 538 -21.35 -17.20 15.79
N ILE A 539 -20.54 -16.16 15.63
CA ILE A 539 -20.76 -14.80 16.13
C ILE A 539 -20.96 -13.83 14.96
N GLU A 540 -20.38 -14.11 13.79
CA GLU A 540 -20.49 -13.29 12.58
C GLU A 540 -20.83 -14.14 11.36
N LEU A 541 -21.87 -13.75 10.64
CA LEU A 541 -22.32 -14.40 9.43
C LEU A 541 -22.60 -13.35 8.36
N ASP A 542 -21.92 -13.47 7.22
CA ASP A 542 -22.17 -12.62 6.06
C ASP A 542 -22.81 -13.45 4.93
N LEU A 543 -24.06 -13.14 4.60
CA LEU A 543 -24.83 -13.74 3.52
C LEU A 543 -25.10 -12.73 2.39
N SER A 544 -24.43 -11.59 2.39
CA SER A 544 -24.67 -10.51 1.43
C SER A 544 -24.60 -11.00 -0.02
N TYR A 545 -25.39 -10.41 -0.91
CA TYR A 545 -25.40 -10.70 -2.34
C TYR A 545 -25.80 -12.13 -2.71
N ASN A 546 -26.51 -12.84 -1.83
CA ASN A 546 -27.22 -14.07 -2.16
C ASN A 546 -28.67 -13.78 -2.51
N ASN A 547 -29.24 -14.50 -3.48
CA ASN A 547 -30.65 -14.35 -3.83
C ASN A 547 -31.54 -15.09 -2.83
N LEU A 548 -31.72 -14.50 -1.64
CA LEU A 548 -32.53 -15.08 -0.58
C LEU A 548 -34.01 -14.82 -0.85
N GLY A 549 -34.42 -13.54 -0.86
CA GLY A 549 -35.83 -13.17 -0.83
C GLY A 549 -36.46 -13.32 0.57
N ASP A 550 -37.67 -12.76 0.74
CA ASP A 550 -38.31 -12.66 2.07
C ASP A 550 -38.74 -14.01 2.65
N SER A 551 -39.19 -14.95 1.80
CA SER A 551 -39.72 -16.25 2.25
C SER A 551 -38.60 -17.15 2.76
N GLU A 552 -37.50 -17.21 2.03
CA GLU A 552 -36.30 -17.97 2.35
C GLU A 552 -35.60 -17.39 3.59
N PHE A 553 -35.61 -16.06 3.75
CA PHE A 553 -35.08 -15.41 4.95
C PHE A 553 -35.83 -15.79 6.24
N GLN A 554 -37.12 -16.12 6.14
CA GLN A 554 -37.94 -16.52 7.30
C GLN A 554 -37.35 -17.75 8.03
N PHE A 555 -36.74 -18.69 7.29
CA PHE A 555 -36.07 -19.86 7.87
C PHE A 555 -34.89 -19.47 8.75
N LEU A 556 -34.03 -18.57 8.25
CA LEU A 556 -32.91 -18.04 9.03
C LEU A 556 -33.39 -17.27 10.26
N GLY A 557 -34.50 -16.53 10.14
CA GLY A 557 -35.16 -15.84 11.24
C GLY A 557 -35.52 -16.75 12.42
N ASN A 558 -35.91 -18.01 12.15
CA ASN A 558 -36.15 -19.00 13.22
C ASN A 558 -34.87 -19.35 13.97
N GLY A 559 -33.73 -19.44 13.27
CA GLY A 559 -32.43 -19.60 13.89
C GLY A 559 -32.05 -18.44 14.81
N LEU A 560 -32.28 -17.20 14.36
CA LEU A 560 -31.97 -15.99 15.14
C LEU A 560 -32.75 -15.87 16.45
N LYS A 561 -33.95 -16.45 16.52
CA LYS A 561 -34.80 -16.44 17.73
C LYS A 561 -34.38 -17.48 18.78
N SER A 562 -33.50 -18.43 18.41
CA SER A 562 -33.11 -19.54 19.27
C SER A 562 -32.39 -19.07 20.54
N PRO A 563 -32.62 -19.72 21.71
CA PRO A 563 -31.82 -19.47 22.93
C PRO A 563 -30.34 -19.86 22.79
N HIS A 564 -29.99 -20.63 21.76
CA HIS A 564 -28.62 -21.05 21.49
C HIS A 564 -27.89 -20.17 20.47
N CYS A 565 -28.59 -19.21 19.85
CA CYS A 565 -27.99 -18.29 18.91
C CYS A 565 -27.00 -17.36 19.63
N LYS A 566 -25.79 -17.23 19.10
CA LYS A 566 -24.73 -16.33 19.61
C LYS A 566 -24.36 -15.24 18.59
N LEU A 567 -25.12 -15.15 17.50
CA LEU A 567 -24.79 -14.30 16.37
C LEU A 567 -24.90 -12.82 16.75
N ALA A 568 -23.76 -12.13 16.80
CA ALA A 568 -23.68 -10.71 17.10
C ALA A 568 -23.69 -9.85 15.83
N LYS A 569 -23.25 -10.38 14.69
CA LYS A 569 -23.16 -9.65 13.43
C LYS A 569 -23.80 -10.43 12.28
N LEU A 570 -24.63 -9.75 11.50
CA LEU A 570 -25.31 -10.34 10.35
C LEU A 570 -25.24 -9.40 9.13
N GLY A 571 -24.64 -9.88 8.05
CA GLY A 571 -24.62 -9.23 6.74
C GLY A 571 -25.68 -9.82 5.81
N LEU A 572 -26.57 -8.97 5.31
CA LEU A 572 -27.66 -9.28 4.38
C LEU A 572 -27.71 -8.28 3.24
N ALA A 573 -26.59 -7.61 2.95
CA ALA A 573 -26.57 -6.57 1.94
C ALA A 573 -26.93 -7.16 0.56
N GLY A 574 -27.81 -6.54 -0.22
CA GLY A 574 -28.13 -6.99 -1.59
C GLY A 574 -28.72 -8.41 -1.67
N CYS A 575 -29.56 -8.81 -0.70
CA CYS A 575 -30.15 -10.15 -0.64
C CYS A 575 -31.55 -10.26 -1.29
N TYR A 576 -31.94 -9.27 -2.10
CA TYR A 576 -33.27 -9.14 -2.70
C TYR A 576 -34.41 -9.11 -1.66
N LEU A 577 -34.13 -8.58 -0.48
CA LEU A 577 -35.11 -8.44 0.60
C LEU A 577 -36.00 -7.21 0.37
N SER A 578 -37.27 -7.32 0.79
CA SER A 578 -38.23 -6.23 0.79
C SER A 578 -38.65 -5.87 2.22
N TYR A 579 -39.61 -4.96 2.40
CA TYR A 579 -40.15 -4.66 3.72
C TYR A 579 -40.72 -5.88 4.46
N GLY A 580 -41.07 -6.96 3.75
CA GLY A 580 -41.56 -8.22 4.35
C GLY A 580 -40.54 -8.88 5.27
N CYS A 581 -39.24 -8.79 4.98
CA CYS A 581 -38.20 -9.34 5.86
C CYS A 581 -38.14 -8.64 7.23
N CYS A 582 -38.57 -7.37 7.31
CA CYS A 582 -38.50 -6.58 8.53
C CYS A 582 -39.35 -7.17 9.66
N GLU A 583 -40.48 -7.81 9.35
CA GLU A 583 -41.30 -8.50 10.37
C GLU A 583 -40.52 -9.63 11.04
N THR A 584 -39.77 -10.40 10.24
CA THR A 584 -38.91 -11.48 10.74
C THR A 584 -37.78 -10.92 11.61
N LEU A 585 -37.11 -9.86 11.17
CA LEU A 585 -36.05 -9.19 11.96
C LEU A 585 -36.57 -8.61 13.27
N VAL A 586 -37.70 -7.92 13.24
CA VAL A 586 -38.34 -7.35 14.44
C VAL A 586 -38.69 -8.46 15.43
N SER A 587 -39.23 -9.59 14.93
CA SER A 587 -39.51 -10.75 15.79
C SER A 587 -38.24 -11.32 16.45
N ALA A 588 -37.09 -11.25 15.78
CA ALA A 588 -35.81 -11.64 16.34
C ALA A 588 -35.29 -10.62 17.37
N PHE A 589 -35.39 -9.32 17.11
CA PHE A 589 -35.00 -8.26 18.04
C PHE A 589 -35.81 -8.25 19.33
N MET A 590 -37.09 -8.66 19.25
CA MET A 590 -37.98 -8.75 20.40
C MET A 590 -37.90 -10.11 21.13
N SER A 591 -37.03 -11.02 20.69
CA SER A 591 -36.79 -12.28 21.41
C SER A 591 -36.02 -12.03 22.70
N GLN A 592 -36.33 -12.79 23.76
CA GLN A 592 -35.57 -12.74 25.03
C GLN A 592 -34.09 -13.10 24.85
N ASN A 593 -33.75 -13.80 23.76
CA ASN A 593 -32.40 -14.26 23.45
C ASN A 593 -31.75 -13.44 22.32
N ALA A 594 -32.26 -12.24 22.02
CA ALA A 594 -31.70 -11.38 20.99
C ALA A 594 -30.23 -11.02 21.30
N CYS A 595 -29.30 -11.48 20.45
CA CYS A 595 -27.87 -11.28 20.62
C CYS A 595 -27.22 -10.39 19.54
N LEU A 596 -27.98 -10.03 18.49
CA LEU A 596 -27.48 -9.20 17.39
C LEU A 596 -27.15 -7.78 17.86
N ARG A 597 -25.95 -7.33 17.47
CA ARG A 597 -25.39 -6.00 17.73
C ARG A 597 -25.11 -5.24 16.43
N GLU A 598 -24.86 -5.94 15.34
CA GLU A 598 -24.59 -5.34 14.03
C GLU A 598 -25.45 -5.99 12.97
N LEU A 599 -26.14 -5.15 12.21
CA LEU A 599 -26.93 -5.56 11.06
C LEU A 599 -26.58 -4.69 9.86
N ASP A 600 -26.10 -5.32 8.80
CA ASP A 600 -26.04 -4.72 7.48
C ASP A 600 -27.16 -5.30 6.61
N ILE A 601 -28.14 -4.48 6.24
CA ILE A 601 -29.21 -4.84 5.30
C ILE A 601 -29.23 -3.89 4.11
N SER A 602 -28.09 -3.26 3.82
CA SER A 602 -27.89 -2.34 2.71
C SER A 602 -28.29 -2.95 1.35
N TYR A 603 -28.52 -2.12 0.34
CA TYR A 603 -28.80 -2.53 -1.03
C TYR A 603 -30.04 -3.45 -1.17
N ASN A 604 -31.00 -3.34 -0.25
CA ASN A 604 -32.29 -4.05 -0.30
C ASN A 604 -33.44 -3.04 -0.43
N ASN A 605 -34.55 -3.42 -1.06
CA ASN A 605 -35.66 -2.49 -1.32
C ASN A 605 -36.66 -2.46 -0.15
N LEU A 606 -36.20 -2.01 1.02
CA LEU A 606 -37.03 -1.95 2.24
C LEU A 606 -38.05 -0.80 2.18
N GLY A 607 -37.64 0.35 1.64
CA GLY A 607 -38.44 1.57 1.64
C GLY A 607 -38.79 2.10 3.04
N ASP A 608 -39.51 3.23 3.08
CA ASP A 608 -39.86 3.88 4.36
C ASP A 608 -40.72 2.98 5.26
N CYS A 609 -41.57 2.14 4.67
CA CYS A 609 -42.42 1.21 5.42
C CYS A 609 -41.60 0.12 6.14
N GLY A 610 -40.57 -0.44 5.51
CA GLY A 610 -39.69 -1.42 6.12
C GLY A 610 -38.87 -0.82 7.26
N VAL A 611 -38.34 0.40 7.08
CA VAL A 611 -37.60 1.10 8.15
C VAL A 611 -38.50 1.42 9.32
N LYS A 612 -39.74 1.85 9.08
CA LYS A 612 -40.71 2.09 10.15
C LYS A 612 -40.94 0.83 11.00
N LEU A 613 -41.06 -0.34 10.37
CA LEU A 613 -41.18 -1.62 11.08
C LEU A 613 -39.91 -1.90 11.90
N LEU A 614 -38.72 -1.75 11.31
CA LEU A 614 -37.45 -1.94 12.02
C LEU A 614 -37.32 -1.02 13.23
N CYS A 615 -37.70 0.26 13.11
CA CYS A 615 -37.68 1.23 14.21
C CYS A 615 -38.56 0.78 15.40
N ALA A 616 -39.70 0.14 15.14
CA ALA A 616 -40.53 -0.44 16.21
C ALA A 616 -39.82 -1.57 16.96
N GLY A 617 -38.98 -2.36 16.28
CA GLY A 617 -38.12 -3.37 16.91
C GLY A 617 -36.94 -2.76 17.67
N LEU A 618 -36.27 -1.75 17.09
CA LEU A 618 -35.09 -1.11 17.66
C LEU A 618 -35.37 -0.33 18.95
N THR A 619 -36.62 0.12 19.16
CA THR A 619 -37.04 0.79 20.40
C THR A 619 -37.34 -0.18 21.55
N SER A 620 -37.34 -1.49 21.30
CA SER A 620 -37.53 -2.53 22.31
C SER A 620 -36.37 -2.57 23.31
N PRO A 621 -36.64 -2.74 24.63
CA PRO A 621 -35.59 -2.92 25.62
C PRO A 621 -34.80 -4.24 25.46
N LEU A 622 -35.30 -5.18 24.65
CA LEU A 622 -34.63 -6.44 24.34
C LEU A 622 -33.68 -6.33 23.15
N CYS A 623 -33.71 -5.23 22.41
CA CYS A 623 -32.86 -5.03 21.24
C CYS A 623 -31.45 -4.56 21.64
N HIS A 624 -30.43 -5.20 21.06
CA HIS A 624 -29.02 -4.91 21.34
C HIS A 624 -28.25 -4.32 20.15
N ILE A 625 -28.95 -3.90 19.08
CA ILE A 625 -28.32 -3.35 17.87
C ILE A 625 -27.59 -2.05 18.22
N GLU A 626 -26.28 -2.05 17.96
CA GLU A 626 -25.36 -0.93 18.12
C GLU A 626 -24.96 -0.33 16.76
N ILE A 627 -24.93 -1.13 15.71
CA ILE A 627 -24.53 -0.73 14.36
C ILE A 627 -25.62 -1.16 13.37
N LEU A 628 -26.13 -0.20 12.61
CA LEU A 628 -27.15 -0.43 11.59
C LEU A 628 -26.73 0.22 10.27
N HIS A 629 -26.57 -0.61 9.24
CA HIS A 629 -26.30 -0.14 7.88
C HIS A 629 -27.53 -0.33 6.99
N LEU A 630 -28.00 0.78 6.44
CA LEU A 630 -29.18 0.90 5.57
C LEU A 630 -28.79 1.63 4.27
N ARG A 631 -27.61 1.34 3.71
CA ARG A 631 -27.14 2.00 2.48
C ARG A 631 -28.06 1.63 1.33
N GLU A 632 -28.46 2.60 0.51
CA GLU A 632 -29.25 2.34 -0.71
C GLU A 632 -30.48 1.44 -0.45
N CYS A 633 -31.22 1.68 0.64
CA CYS A 633 -32.42 0.93 1.00
C CYS A 633 -33.73 1.48 0.40
N ASN A 634 -33.59 2.42 -0.55
CA ASN A 634 -34.68 3.17 -1.18
C ASN A 634 -35.57 3.94 -0.17
N ILE A 635 -34.95 4.52 0.86
CA ILE A 635 -35.67 5.28 1.90
C ILE A 635 -35.61 6.79 1.61
N THR A 636 -36.58 7.52 2.15
CA THR A 636 -36.71 8.97 1.99
C THR A 636 -36.71 9.68 3.34
N GLY A 637 -36.74 11.02 3.33
CA GLY A 637 -36.86 11.81 4.54
C GLY A 637 -38.10 11.52 5.39
N VAL A 638 -39.10 10.78 4.87
CA VAL A 638 -40.30 10.37 5.61
C VAL A 638 -39.96 9.48 6.80
N CYS A 639 -39.10 8.48 6.64
CA CYS A 639 -38.72 7.58 7.73
C CYS A 639 -37.77 8.23 8.75
N CYS A 640 -37.22 9.42 8.49
CA CYS A 640 -36.35 10.11 9.44
C CYS A 640 -37.06 10.46 10.75
N SER A 641 -38.40 10.63 10.75
CA SER A 641 -39.15 10.78 12.00
C SER A 641 -39.14 9.49 12.82
N ASP A 642 -39.29 8.34 12.17
CA ASP A 642 -39.24 7.04 12.85
C ASP A 642 -37.81 6.75 13.36
N LEU A 643 -36.78 7.00 12.55
CA LEU A 643 -35.37 6.90 12.98
C LEU A 643 -35.08 7.85 14.15
N ALA A 644 -35.56 9.08 14.11
CA ALA A 644 -35.46 10.03 15.21
C ALA A 644 -36.06 9.48 16.52
N THR A 645 -37.17 8.72 16.46
CA THR A 645 -37.73 8.07 17.66
C THR A 645 -36.81 7.01 18.26
N VAL A 646 -36.06 6.28 17.42
CA VAL A 646 -35.04 5.32 17.88
C VAL A 646 -33.90 6.05 18.56
N LEU A 647 -33.41 7.13 17.94
CA LEU A 647 -32.28 7.91 18.47
C LEU A 647 -32.62 8.63 19.79
N TYR A 648 -33.90 8.99 19.99
CA TYR A 648 -34.39 9.59 21.23
C TYR A 648 -34.66 8.56 22.35
N SER A 649 -34.81 7.28 22.01
CA SER A 649 -35.24 6.25 22.96
C SER A 649 -34.11 5.85 23.90
N TYR A 650 -34.35 5.94 25.22
CA TYR A 650 -33.42 5.46 26.27
C TYR A 650 -33.10 3.96 26.18
N ASN A 651 -33.96 3.19 25.50
CA ASN A 651 -33.74 1.75 25.28
C ASN A 651 -32.76 1.48 24.12
N SER A 652 -32.60 2.43 23.21
CA SER A 652 -31.72 2.27 22.06
C SER A 652 -30.27 2.09 22.50
N LYS A 653 -29.55 1.22 21.79
CA LYS A 653 -28.10 1.00 21.95
C LYS A 653 -27.32 1.45 20.72
N LEU A 654 -27.99 2.11 19.77
CA LEU A 654 -27.45 2.46 18.47
C LEU A 654 -26.35 3.53 18.62
N LYS A 655 -25.14 3.18 18.17
CA LYS A 655 -23.96 4.04 18.16
C LYS A 655 -23.55 4.42 16.75
N GLU A 656 -23.90 3.61 15.75
CA GLU A 656 -23.56 3.85 14.35
C GLU A 656 -24.78 3.63 13.46
N LEU A 657 -25.08 4.65 12.65
CA LEU A 657 -26.15 4.63 11.68
C LEU A 657 -25.62 5.07 10.32
N GLU A 658 -25.66 4.16 9.35
CA GLU A 658 -25.24 4.43 7.98
C GLU A 658 -26.47 4.47 7.07
N LEU A 659 -26.75 5.65 6.50
CA LEU A 659 -27.90 5.92 5.64
C LEU A 659 -27.49 6.33 4.22
N ARG A 660 -26.22 6.11 3.86
CA ARG A 660 -25.67 6.49 2.57
C ARG A 660 -26.59 6.09 1.40
N ASP A 661 -26.58 6.94 0.39
CA ASP A 661 -27.26 6.74 -0.88
C ASP A 661 -28.80 6.72 -0.85
N ASN A 662 -29.39 7.19 0.25
CA ASN A 662 -30.84 7.36 0.38
C ASN A 662 -31.32 8.78 0.10
N ASN A 663 -32.60 8.96 -0.19
CA ASN A 663 -33.15 10.25 -0.62
C ASN A 663 -33.70 11.08 0.56
N LEU A 664 -32.85 11.35 1.56
CA LEU A 664 -33.27 11.99 2.82
C LEU A 664 -33.54 13.49 2.67
N GLN A 665 -32.72 14.19 1.87
CA GLN A 665 -32.80 15.65 1.63
C GLN A 665 -32.65 16.48 2.93
N ASN A 666 -32.76 17.80 2.82
CA ASN A 666 -32.67 18.71 3.95
C ASN A 666 -33.76 18.48 5.00
N SER A 667 -34.97 18.11 4.57
CA SER A 667 -36.10 17.87 5.48
C SER A 667 -35.87 16.66 6.38
N GLY A 668 -35.40 15.55 5.82
CA GLY A 668 -35.01 14.36 6.60
C GLY A 668 -33.83 14.65 7.51
N LEU A 669 -32.81 15.39 7.03
CA LEU A 669 -31.68 15.78 7.84
C LEU A 669 -32.07 16.69 9.00
N ALA A 670 -33.03 17.60 8.81
CA ALA A 670 -33.51 18.49 9.86
C ALA A 670 -34.11 17.70 11.04
N LEU A 671 -34.86 16.63 10.76
CA LEU A 671 -35.40 15.74 11.79
C LEU A 671 -34.31 15.02 12.59
N LEU A 672 -33.30 14.47 11.91
CA LEU A 672 -32.17 13.81 12.57
C LEU A 672 -31.34 14.81 13.37
N SER A 673 -31.08 15.99 12.80
CA SER A 673 -30.31 17.07 13.44
C SER A 673 -30.99 17.60 14.71
N ALA A 674 -32.32 17.56 14.78
CA ALA A 674 -33.03 17.95 15.99
C ALA A 674 -32.72 16.99 17.16
N VAL A 675 -32.62 15.69 16.90
CA VAL A 675 -32.35 14.67 17.93
C VAL A 675 -30.88 14.59 18.32
N LEU A 676 -29.96 14.97 17.43
CA LEU A 676 -28.52 15.04 17.76
C LEU A 676 -28.18 16.05 18.87
N ARG A 677 -29.10 16.94 19.22
CA ARG A 677 -28.97 17.89 20.34
C ARG A 677 -29.41 17.29 21.68
N ASP A 678 -30.02 16.11 21.65
CA ASP A 678 -30.58 15.47 22.83
C ASP A 678 -29.50 14.70 23.59
N ILE A 679 -29.54 14.80 24.93
CA ILE A 679 -28.58 14.13 25.82
C ILE A 679 -28.69 12.60 25.79
N HIS A 680 -29.82 12.06 25.36
CA HIS A 680 -30.02 10.61 25.24
C HIS A 680 -29.56 10.04 23.89
N CYS A 681 -29.17 10.89 22.93
CA CYS A 681 -28.68 10.44 21.64
C CYS A 681 -27.21 10.01 21.71
N GLU A 682 -26.96 8.70 21.85
CA GLU A 682 -25.60 8.15 22.00
C GLU A 682 -24.88 7.85 20.67
N VAL A 683 -25.42 8.29 19.53
CA VAL A 683 -24.83 8.03 18.20
C VAL A 683 -23.46 8.72 18.08
N GLN A 684 -22.46 7.92 17.75
CA GLN A 684 -21.06 8.33 17.59
C GLN A 684 -20.67 8.43 16.12
N ARG A 685 -21.33 7.68 15.23
CA ARG A 685 -21.07 7.71 13.79
C ARG A 685 -22.36 7.83 12.99
N LEU A 686 -22.39 8.80 12.08
CA LEU A 686 -23.52 9.03 11.20
C LEU A 686 -23.03 9.15 9.75
N GLY A 687 -23.45 8.19 8.93
CA GLY A 687 -23.17 8.16 7.50
C GLY A 687 -24.35 8.71 6.71
N LEU A 688 -24.12 9.80 5.97
CA LEU A 688 -25.11 10.52 5.16
C LEU A 688 -24.59 10.79 3.74
N SER A 689 -23.61 10.02 3.31
CA SER A 689 -23.00 10.19 1.99
C SER A 689 -24.03 10.03 0.89
N GLY A 690 -24.06 10.92 -0.11
CA GLY A 690 -24.99 10.81 -1.23
C GLY A 690 -26.48 10.98 -0.86
N CYS A 691 -26.81 11.62 0.26
CA CYS A 691 -28.19 11.77 0.74
C CYS A 691 -28.98 12.97 0.17
N ARG A 692 -28.41 13.65 -0.84
CA ARG A 692 -28.96 14.87 -1.47
C ARG A 692 -29.13 16.03 -0.49
N ILE A 693 -28.19 16.16 0.43
CA ILE A 693 -28.13 17.25 1.40
C ILE A 693 -27.50 18.47 0.72
N THR A 694 -28.07 19.65 0.92
CA THR A 694 -27.53 20.91 0.39
C THR A 694 -26.85 21.74 1.48
N GLU A 695 -26.33 22.90 1.09
CA GLU A 695 -25.69 23.87 1.99
C GLU A 695 -26.59 24.23 3.18
N GLU A 696 -27.88 24.46 2.94
CA GLU A 696 -28.86 24.77 3.99
C GLU A 696 -28.94 23.65 5.04
N GLY A 697 -29.01 22.39 4.60
CA GLY A 697 -29.04 21.24 5.50
C GLY A 697 -27.76 21.11 6.33
N CYS A 698 -26.59 21.36 5.71
CA CYS A 698 -25.30 21.32 6.39
C CYS A 698 -25.16 22.42 7.44
N ILE A 699 -25.65 23.64 7.14
CA ILE A 699 -25.70 24.74 8.11
C ILE A 699 -26.57 24.36 9.32
N PHE A 700 -27.75 23.80 9.08
CA PHE A 700 -28.66 23.39 10.16
C PHE A 700 -28.03 22.30 11.05
N LEU A 701 -27.37 21.32 10.44
CA LEU A 701 -26.65 20.27 11.16
C LEU A 701 -25.48 20.84 11.97
N ALA A 702 -24.69 21.75 11.40
CA ALA A 702 -23.58 22.39 12.12
C ALA A 702 -24.09 23.14 13.37
N LEU A 703 -25.23 23.84 13.27
CA LEU A 703 -25.86 24.50 14.42
C LEU A 703 -26.30 23.49 15.50
N ALA A 704 -26.81 22.32 15.08
CA ALA A 704 -27.16 21.27 16.02
C ALA A 704 -25.93 20.72 16.76
N LEU A 705 -24.84 20.47 16.05
CA LEU A 705 -23.61 19.91 16.64
C LEU A 705 -22.89 20.87 17.58
N ARG A 706 -23.05 22.19 17.41
CA ARG A 706 -22.55 23.19 18.38
C ARG A 706 -23.36 23.25 19.67
N SER A 707 -24.59 22.73 19.63
CA SER A 707 -25.46 22.71 20.80
C SER A 707 -25.09 21.49 21.65
N ASN A 708 -24.26 21.67 22.67
CA ASN A 708 -23.93 20.61 23.64
C ASN A 708 -25.21 20.10 24.33
N PRO A 709 -25.38 18.78 24.53
CA PRO A 709 -24.40 17.70 24.33
C PRO A 709 -24.58 16.94 23.01
N SER A 710 -23.50 16.79 22.22
CA SER A 710 -23.45 15.86 21.08
C SER A 710 -22.38 14.79 21.31
N HIS A 711 -22.74 13.52 21.11
CA HIS A 711 -21.82 12.38 21.21
C HIS A 711 -21.17 11.99 19.86
N LEU A 712 -21.50 12.71 18.79
CA LEU A 712 -21.06 12.39 17.43
C LEU A 712 -19.55 12.62 17.28
N LYS A 713 -18.84 11.58 16.85
CA LYS A 713 -17.39 11.55 16.63
C LYS A 713 -17.01 11.54 15.16
N GLU A 714 -17.81 10.88 14.32
CA GLU A 714 -17.57 10.83 12.87
C GLU A 714 -18.84 11.14 12.08
N LEU A 715 -18.68 11.97 11.05
CA LEU A 715 -19.75 12.38 10.15
C LEU A 715 -19.25 12.27 8.70
N ASP A 716 -19.97 11.49 7.89
CA ASP A 716 -19.72 11.40 6.45
C ASP A 716 -20.85 12.06 5.66
N LEU A 717 -20.52 13.19 5.03
CA LEU A 717 -21.38 13.95 4.13
C LEU A 717 -20.82 13.97 2.69
N SER A 718 -19.87 13.10 2.36
CA SER A 718 -19.30 13.02 1.01
C SER A 718 -20.38 12.81 -0.05
N TYR A 719 -20.14 13.26 -1.28
CA TYR A 719 -21.10 13.15 -2.39
C TYR A 719 -22.46 13.83 -2.14
N ASN A 720 -22.48 14.89 -1.32
CA ASN A 720 -23.62 15.82 -1.19
C ASN A 720 -23.29 17.18 -1.81
N HIS A 721 -24.10 18.22 -1.56
CA HIS A 721 -23.79 19.59 -1.96
C HIS A 721 -23.69 20.51 -0.74
N PRO A 722 -22.66 20.36 0.11
CA PRO A 722 -22.56 21.13 1.35
C PRO A 722 -22.33 22.63 1.14
N GLY A 723 -21.90 23.07 -0.05
CA GLY A 723 -21.57 24.46 -0.34
C GLY A 723 -20.39 24.99 0.49
N ASP A 724 -19.83 26.13 0.10
CA ASP A 724 -18.68 26.71 0.81
C ASP A 724 -19.05 27.12 2.24
N SER A 725 -20.28 27.63 2.45
CA SER A 725 -20.75 28.05 3.77
C SER A 725 -20.99 26.85 4.69
N GLY A 726 -21.62 25.79 4.18
CA GLY A 726 -21.88 24.58 4.96
C GLY A 726 -20.59 23.87 5.35
N VAL A 727 -19.63 23.73 4.43
CA VAL A 727 -18.28 23.19 4.73
C VAL A 727 -17.61 24.03 5.81
N LYS A 728 -17.56 25.36 5.65
CA LYS A 728 -16.95 26.25 6.64
C LYS A 728 -17.56 26.10 8.03
N GLN A 729 -18.89 25.98 8.13
CA GLN A 729 -19.55 25.84 9.43
C GLN A 729 -19.28 24.49 10.09
N LEU A 730 -19.25 23.40 9.32
CA LEU A 730 -18.93 22.06 9.82
C LEU A 730 -17.45 21.94 10.21
N SER A 731 -16.52 22.52 9.44
CA SER A 731 -15.10 22.58 9.81
C SER A 731 -14.88 23.34 11.11
N ALA A 732 -15.60 24.44 11.33
CA ALA A 732 -15.55 25.16 12.61
C ALA A 732 -16.08 24.31 13.79
N VAL A 733 -16.97 23.32 13.56
CA VAL A 733 -17.38 22.36 14.60
C VAL A 733 -16.28 21.33 14.87
N LEU A 734 -15.51 20.94 13.86
CA LEU A 734 -14.38 20.02 14.00
C LEU A 734 -13.21 20.66 14.76
N GLU A 735 -12.97 21.95 14.55
CA GLU A 735 -11.92 22.74 15.19
C GLU A 735 -12.25 23.15 16.64
N ASP A 736 -13.52 23.08 17.05
CA ASP A 736 -13.95 23.45 18.40
C ASP A 736 -13.43 22.44 19.44
N PRO A 737 -12.62 22.86 20.44
CA PRO A 737 -12.09 21.98 21.48
C PRO A 737 -13.18 21.29 22.33
N HIS A 738 -14.36 21.88 22.43
CA HIS A 738 -15.50 21.32 23.17
C HIS A 738 -16.33 20.34 22.35
N SER A 739 -16.06 20.22 21.05
CA SER A 739 -16.73 19.27 20.16
C SER A 739 -16.14 17.87 20.26
N MET A 740 -17.03 16.88 20.25
CA MET A 740 -16.67 15.46 20.21
C MET A 740 -16.35 14.98 18.78
N LEU A 741 -16.68 15.77 17.75
CA LEU A 741 -16.41 15.42 16.36
C LEU A 741 -14.90 15.40 16.12
N LYS A 742 -14.37 14.28 15.61
CA LYS A 742 -12.96 14.08 15.29
C LYS A 742 -12.71 13.80 13.82
N LYS A 743 -13.74 13.38 13.08
CA LYS A 743 -13.62 13.06 11.66
C LYS A 743 -14.83 13.58 10.89
N LEU A 744 -14.55 14.37 9.85
CA LEU A 744 -15.55 14.92 8.94
C LEU A 744 -15.12 14.59 7.51
N ARG A 745 -16.03 14.04 6.71
CA ARG A 745 -15.83 13.84 5.27
C ARG A 745 -16.86 14.65 4.49
N VAL A 746 -16.40 15.50 3.59
CA VAL A 746 -17.24 16.34 2.70
C VAL A 746 -16.79 16.23 1.24
N ASP A 747 -16.00 15.21 0.93
CA ASP A 747 -15.34 15.02 -0.36
C ASP A 747 -16.35 14.79 -1.50
N HIS A 748 -15.90 15.06 -2.74
CA HIS A 748 -16.67 14.84 -3.97
C HIS A 748 -18.04 15.54 -4.02
N GLY A 749 -18.17 16.66 -3.28
CA GLY A 749 -19.37 17.48 -3.27
C GLY A 749 -19.57 18.29 -4.56
N GLY A 750 -20.81 18.66 -4.86
CA GLY A 750 -21.12 19.49 -6.03
C GLY A 750 -22.62 19.60 -6.32
N GLU A 751 -23.01 20.59 -7.13
CA GLU A 751 -24.43 20.86 -7.44
C GLU A 751 -25.13 19.63 -8.08
N CYS A 752 -24.39 18.85 -8.88
CA CYS A 752 -24.90 17.61 -9.47
C CYS A 752 -25.41 16.60 -8.43
N ARG A 753 -24.92 16.66 -7.18
CA ARG A 753 -25.31 15.75 -6.08
C ARG A 753 -26.73 15.99 -5.56
N VAL A 754 -27.36 17.11 -5.92
CA VAL A 754 -28.76 17.42 -5.57
C VAL A 754 -29.76 16.63 -6.43
N LYS A 755 -29.31 16.05 -7.56
CA LYS A 755 -30.18 15.25 -8.44
C LYS A 755 -30.63 13.96 -7.78
N ALA A 756 -31.77 13.44 -8.22
CA ALA A 756 -32.31 12.17 -7.74
C ALA A 756 -31.63 10.97 -8.43
N GLY A 757 -31.58 9.83 -7.72
CA GLY A 757 -31.12 8.55 -8.26
C GLY A 757 -29.65 8.55 -8.70
N LEU A 758 -29.31 7.65 -9.61
CA LEU A 758 -27.94 7.43 -10.09
C LEU A 758 -27.34 8.63 -10.82
N ARG A 759 -28.16 9.51 -11.41
CA ARG A 759 -27.71 10.70 -12.13
C ARG A 759 -26.96 11.69 -11.23
N LYS A 760 -27.10 11.60 -9.90
CA LYS A 760 -26.27 12.36 -8.95
C LYS A 760 -24.79 11.99 -9.03
N TYR A 761 -24.46 10.83 -9.60
CA TYR A 761 -23.09 10.35 -9.85
C TYR A 761 -22.62 10.56 -11.29
N ALA A 762 -23.35 11.34 -12.10
CA ALA A 762 -23.00 11.59 -13.49
C ALA A 762 -21.52 11.99 -13.64
N CYS A 763 -20.79 11.27 -14.48
CA CYS A 763 -19.41 11.59 -14.86
C CYS A 763 -19.35 11.95 -16.35
N LEU A 764 -18.48 12.90 -16.68
CA LEU A 764 -18.22 13.26 -18.07
C LEU A 764 -17.16 12.31 -18.63
N LEU A 765 -17.50 11.59 -19.71
CA LEU A 765 -16.61 10.64 -20.37
C LEU A 765 -16.34 11.07 -21.81
N SER A 766 -15.15 10.75 -22.30
CA SER A 766 -14.74 10.90 -23.69
C SER A 766 -14.03 9.63 -24.18
N LEU A 767 -14.28 9.24 -25.43
CA LEU A 767 -13.66 8.07 -26.05
C LEU A 767 -12.21 8.40 -26.42
N ASP A 768 -11.26 7.52 -26.08
CA ASP A 768 -9.84 7.72 -26.36
C ASP A 768 -9.48 7.28 -27.79
N PRO A 769 -9.13 8.22 -28.70
CA PRO A 769 -8.70 7.87 -30.05
C PRO A 769 -7.43 7.02 -30.10
N LYS A 770 -6.61 7.00 -29.04
CA LYS A 770 -5.38 6.21 -28.97
C LYS A 770 -5.64 4.72 -28.76
N THR A 771 -6.78 4.37 -28.15
CA THR A 771 -7.16 2.98 -27.89
C THR A 771 -8.05 2.40 -28.99
N ALA A 772 -8.82 3.25 -29.68
CA ALA A 772 -9.81 2.86 -30.66
C ALA A 772 -9.26 1.96 -31.77
N HIS A 773 -9.94 0.85 -32.07
CA HIS A 773 -9.57 0.01 -33.20
C HIS A 773 -9.57 0.78 -34.55
N PRO A 774 -8.68 0.50 -35.52
CA PRO A 774 -8.57 1.27 -36.78
C PRO A 774 -9.86 1.42 -37.60
N HIS A 775 -10.75 0.43 -37.55
CA HIS A 775 -12.08 0.46 -38.20
C HIS A 775 -13.18 1.19 -37.41
N LEU A 776 -12.84 1.87 -36.31
CA LEU A 776 -13.76 2.69 -35.54
C LEU A 776 -13.55 4.17 -35.88
N SER A 777 -14.64 4.84 -36.24
CA SER A 777 -14.67 6.29 -36.43
C SER A 777 -15.29 6.97 -35.22
N LEU A 778 -14.53 7.88 -34.59
CA LEU A 778 -15.01 8.72 -33.49
C LEU A 778 -15.57 10.04 -34.04
N SER A 779 -16.72 10.47 -33.54
CA SER A 779 -17.42 11.70 -33.95
C SER A 779 -17.95 12.46 -32.72
N LYS A 780 -18.57 13.64 -32.95
CA LYS A 780 -19.20 14.49 -31.92
C LYS A 780 -18.26 14.80 -30.74
N GLY A 781 -17.01 15.18 -31.04
CA GLY A 781 -16.01 15.47 -30.02
C GLY A 781 -15.61 14.24 -29.19
N ASN A 782 -15.44 13.08 -29.85
CA ASN A 782 -15.13 11.79 -29.23
C ASN A 782 -16.20 11.29 -28.25
N ARG A 783 -17.47 11.58 -28.51
CA ARG A 783 -18.60 11.06 -27.72
C ARG A 783 -19.43 10.02 -28.45
N GLU A 784 -19.16 9.81 -29.73
CA GLU A 784 -19.84 8.81 -30.53
C GLU A 784 -18.82 7.98 -31.28
N VAL A 785 -19.08 6.67 -31.39
CA VAL A 785 -18.27 5.72 -32.11
C VAL A 785 -19.13 4.88 -33.03
N THR A 786 -18.69 4.75 -34.28
CA THR A 786 -19.32 3.89 -35.29
C THR A 786 -18.26 3.00 -35.93
N ARG A 787 -18.61 1.74 -36.19
CA ARG A 787 -17.75 0.85 -36.97
C ARG A 787 -18.04 0.99 -38.45
N ASN A 788 -17.07 1.51 -39.21
CA ASN A 788 -17.15 1.62 -40.67
C ASN A 788 -15.85 1.07 -41.30
N VAL A 789 -15.98 0.16 -42.26
CA VAL A 789 -14.85 -0.48 -42.96
C VAL A 789 -14.09 0.50 -43.85
N GLU A 790 -14.76 1.57 -44.31
CA GLU A 790 -14.21 2.53 -45.27
C GLU A 790 -13.30 3.60 -44.63
N ASN A 791 -13.41 3.81 -43.32
CA ASN A 791 -12.63 4.82 -42.59
C ASN A 791 -11.58 4.15 -41.71
N GLN A 792 -10.34 4.09 -42.18
CA GLN A 792 -9.20 3.61 -41.41
C GLN A 792 -8.47 4.79 -40.76
N GLN A 793 -8.40 4.81 -39.43
CA GLN A 793 -7.50 5.73 -38.71
C GLN A 793 -6.03 5.33 -38.96
N PRO A 794 -5.07 6.28 -38.91
CA PRO A 794 -3.65 5.98 -39.11
C PRO A 794 -3.15 4.87 -38.16
N LEU A 795 -2.45 3.88 -38.73
CA LEU A 795 -1.80 2.82 -37.97
C LEU A 795 -0.53 3.35 -37.31
N ASP A 796 -0.58 3.63 -36.01
CA ASP A 796 0.32 3.05 -35.01
C ASP A 796 0.17 3.76 -33.66
N HIS A 797 -0.31 3.03 -32.66
CA HIS A 797 -0.19 3.44 -31.27
C HIS A 797 -0.10 2.17 -30.40
N PRO A 798 0.83 2.08 -29.43
CA PRO A 798 1.01 0.88 -28.62
C PRO A 798 -0.28 0.47 -27.91
N ASP A 799 -1.04 1.45 -27.41
CA ASP A 799 -2.32 1.25 -26.71
C ASP A 799 -3.52 0.90 -27.59
N ARG A 800 -3.38 0.77 -28.91
CA ARG A 800 -4.50 0.55 -29.84
C ARG A 800 -4.94 -0.92 -29.88
N PHE A 801 -6.25 -1.16 -29.85
CA PHE A 801 -6.81 -2.49 -30.14
C PHE A 801 -6.60 -2.87 -31.61
N GLN A 802 -6.06 -4.07 -31.86
CA GLN A 802 -5.72 -4.53 -33.23
C GLN A 802 -6.72 -5.50 -33.85
N HIS A 803 -7.39 -6.34 -33.06
CA HIS A 803 -8.31 -7.36 -33.56
C HIS A 803 -9.75 -7.11 -33.13
N CYS A 804 -9.98 -6.91 -31.83
CA CYS A 804 -11.31 -6.62 -31.30
C CYS A 804 -11.70 -5.16 -31.57
N HIS A 805 -12.92 -4.94 -32.09
CA HIS A 805 -13.41 -3.62 -32.52
C HIS A 805 -13.90 -2.81 -31.33
N GLN A 806 -12.95 -2.37 -30.51
CA GLN A 806 -13.19 -1.79 -29.18
C GLN A 806 -12.50 -0.43 -29.01
N VAL A 807 -12.97 0.33 -28.04
CA VAL A 807 -12.41 1.62 -27.62
C VAL A 807 -12.64 1.80 -26.11
N LEU A 808 -11.68 2.43 -25.43
CA LEU A 808 -11.81 2.81 -24.01
C LEU A 808 -12.13 4.29 -23.88
N SER A 809 -12.65 4.69 -22.72
CA SER A 809 -12.64 6.10 -22.33
C SER A 809 -11.23 6.58 -22.00
N LYS A 810 -11.01 7.88 -22.19
CA LYS A 810 -9.78 8.56 -21.79
C LYS A 810 -9.67 8.64 -20.27
N GLU A 811 -10.80 8.87 -19.61
CA GLU A 811 -10.90 8.96 -18.16
C GLU A 811 -10.82 7.56 -17.54
N TYR A 812 -10.15 7.46 -16.39
CA TYR A 812 -10.18 6.31 -15.50
C TYR A 812 -11.00 6.67 -14.26
N LEU A 813 -11.67 5.67 -13.69
CA LEU A 813 -12.63 5.85 -12.62
C LEU A 813 -12.14 5.12 -11.36
N THR A 814 -12.05 5.87 -10.26
CA THR A 814 -11.67 5.40 -8.91
C THR A 814 -12.70 5.77 -7.84
N SER A 815 -13.75 6.47 -8.24
CA SER A 815 -14.81 6.98 -7.38
C SER A 815 -16.17 6.42 -7.80
N ARG A 816 -17.24 6.86 -7.13
CA ARG A 816 -18.60 6.61 -7.61
C ARG A 816 -18.87 7.39 -8.89
N CYS A 817 -19.28 6.69 -9.93
CA CYS A 817 -19.50 7.26 -11.25
C CYS A 817 -20.71 6.62 -11.93
N TYR A 818 -21.48 7.41 -12.65
CA TYR A 818 -22.59 6.96 -13.46
C TYR A 818 -22.51 7.57 -14.85
N TRP A 819 -22.68 6.75 -15.87
CA TRP A 819 -22.77 7.21 -17.25
C TRP A 819 -23.87 6.47 -17.99
N GLU A 820 -24.45 7.13 -18.98
CA GLU A 820 -25.44 6.52 -19.86
C GLU A 820 -24.93 6.53 -21.29
N ILE A 821 -25.23 5.46 -22.00
CA ILE A 821 -24.89 5.30 -23.41
C ILE A 821 -26.15 4.94 -24.18
N GLU A 822 -26.27 5.48 -25.39
CA GLU A 822 -27.30 5.12 -26.34
C GLU A 822 -26.68 4.36 -27.51
N TRP A 823 -27.31 3.27 -27.92
CA TRP A 823 -26.79 2.43 -28.99
C TRP A 823 -27.87 2.12 -30.04
N SER A 824 -27.43 1.76 -31.24
CA SER A 824 -28.33 1.45 -32.35
C SER A 824 -27.93 0.22 -33.17
N ARG A 825 -28.92 -0.32 -33.89
CA ARG A 825 -28.84 -1.40 -34.88
C ARG A 825 -28.76 -2.84 -34.37
N THR A 826 -27.55 -3.38 -34.19
CA THR A 826 -27.35 -4.83 -34.03
C THR A 826 -26.93 -5.14 -32.60
N ASN A 827 -25.64 -5.05 -32.31
CA ASN A 827 -25.08 -5.39 -31.00
C ASN A 827 -24.03 -4.34 -30.58
N VAL A 828 -23.83 -4.18 -29.27
CA VAL A 828 -22.72 -3.43 -28.66
C VAL A 828 -22.31 -4.10 -27.34
N ASP A 829 -21.05 -3.91 -26.95
CA ASP A 829 -20.51 -4.33 -25.65
C ASP A 829 -20.26 -3.07 -24.82
N ILE A 830 -20.70 -3.08 -23.56
CA ILE A 830 -20.62 -1.91 -22.67
C ILE A 830 -20.11 -2.39 -21.32
N GLY A 831 -19.05 -1.80 -20.81
CA GLY A 831 -18.65 -2.08 -19.45
C GLY A 831 -17.42 -1.33 -19.01
N ALA A 832 -16.54 -2.02 -18.29
CA ALA A 832 -15.37 -1.43 -17.69
C ALA A 832 -14.19 -2.42 -17.72
N THR A 833 -12.98 -1.91 -17.83
CA THR A 833 -11.76 -2.71 -17.87
C THR A 833 -10.62 -2.04 -17.13
N TYR A 834 -9.73 -2.85 -16.56
CA TYR A 834 -8.42 -2.35 -16.13
C TYR A 834 -7.60 -1.91 -17.34
N LYS A 835 -6.69 -0.95 -17.11
CA LYS A 835 -5.81 -0.41 -18.16
C LYS A 835 -4.97 -1.52 -18.81
N ARG A 836 -4.58 -2.54 -18.04
CA ARG A 836 -3.72 -3.67 -18.43
C ARG A 836 -4.41 -4.77 -19.25
N ILE A 837 -5.63 -4.56 -19.75
CA ILE A 837 -6.26 -5.47 -20.71
C ILE A 837 -5.35 -5.66 -21.93
N ASN A 838 -5.23 -6.89 -22.41
CA ASN A 838 -4.46 -7.14 -23.62
C ASN A 838 -5.17 -6.49 -24.82
N ARG A 839 -4.43 -5.85 -25.72
CA ARG A 839 -5.00 -5.15 -26.89
C ARG A 839 -4.48 -5.71 -28.22
N LYS A 840 -3.64 -6.75 -28.15
CA LYS A 840 -2.90 -7.36 -29.26
C LYS A 840 -3.20 -8.87 -29.29
N GLY A 841 -3.18 -9.46 -30.48
CA GLY A 841 -3.48 -10.89 -30.70
C GLY A 841 -4.96 -11.22 -30.86
N GLU A 842 -5.23 -12.39 -31.43
CA GLU A 842 -6.57 -12.95 -31.61
C GLU A 842 -6.94 -13.83 -30.40
N GLY A 843 -8.06 -13.55 -29.72
CA GLY A 843 -8.54 -14.38 -28.62
C GLY A 843 -9.36 -13.65 -27.54
N SER A 844 -9.77 -14.42 -26.53
CA SER A 844 -10.55 -13.95 -25.37
C SER A 844 -9.81 -12.90 -24.52
N GLU A 845 -8.48 -12.99 -24.46
CA GLU A 845 -7.63 -12.09 -23.67
C GLU A 845 -7.73 -10.60 -24.08
N SER A 846 -8.08 -10.32 -25.33
CA SER A 846 -8.27 -8.94 -25.80
C SER A 846 -9.71 -8.44 -25.84
N MET A 847 -10.68 -9.35 -25.64
CA MET A 847 -12.10 -9.03 -25.75
C MET A 847 -12.67 -8.64 -24.38
N ILE A 848 -13.34 -7.48 -24.31
CA ILE A 848 -13.94 -6.96 -23.09
C ILE A 848 -15.04 -7.93 -22.61
N GLY A 849 -14.94 -8.34 -21.34
CA GLY A 849 -15.81 -9.32 -20.68
C GLY A 849 -15.37 -10.79 -20.80
N MET A 850 -14.39 -11.11 -21.65
CA MET A 850 -13.93 -12.50 -21.87
C MET A 850 -12.62 -12.84 -21.12
N ASN A 851 -12.18 -11.96 -20.24
CA ASN A 851 -10.99 -12.14 -19.40
C ASN A 851 -11.27 -11.63 -17.98
N ASN A 852 -10.35 -11.90 -17.06
CA ASN A 852 -10.45 -11.48 -15.66
C ASN A 852 -10.18 -9.99 -15.42
N LYS A 853 -9.85 -9.21 -16.46
CA LYS A 853 -9.54 -7.77 -16.36
C LYS A 853 -10.68 -6.86 -16.77
N SER A 854 -11.78 -7.42 -17.27
CA SER A 854 -12.87 -6.66 -17.87
C SER A 854 -14.23 -7.27 -17.59
N PHE A 855 -15.23 -6.39 -17.56
CA PHE A 855 -16.62 -6.69 -17.26
C PHE A 855 -17.45 -6.08 -18.38
N SER A 856 -18.39 -6.85 -18.94
CA SER A 856 -19.15 -6.39 -20.10
C SER A 856 -20.62 -6.78 -20.01
N LEU A 857 -21.49 -5.85 -20.37
CA LEU A 857 -22.85 -6.11 -20.77
C LEU A 857 -22.92 -6.09 -22.30
N VAL A 858 -23.20 -7.25 -22.88
CA VAL A 858 -23.46 -7.41 -24.31
C VAL A 858 -24.94 -7.14 -24.56
N CYS A 859 -25.21 -6.05 -25.28
CA CYS A 859 -26.54 -5.64 -25.70
C CYS A 859 -26.79 -6.08 -27.14
N HIS A 860 -27.90 -6.77 -27.37
CA HIS A 860 -28.35 -7.18 -28.70
C HIS A 860 -29.89 -7.19 -28.76
N ARG A 861 -30.47 -7.46 -29.94
CA ARG A 861 -31.94 -7.33 -30.15
C ARG A 861 -32.79 -8.28 -29.30
N GLU A 862 -32.24 -9.41 -28.88
CA GLU A 862 -32.95 -10.48 -28.16
C GLU A 862 -32.72 -10.45 -26.64
N GLY A 863 -31.97 -9.45 -26.14
CA GLY A 863 -31.78 -9.25 -24.70
C GLY A 863 -30.37 -8.80 -24.32
N TYR A 864 -29.97 -9.17 -23.11
CA TYR A 864 -28.69 -8.79 -22.52
C TYR A 864 -27.93 -10.02 -21.99
N HIS A 865 -26.61 -10.00 -22.16
CA HIS A 865 -25.72 -10.95 -21.49
C HIS A 865 -24.67 -10.19 -20.70
N PHE A 866 -24.48 -10.56 -19.43
CA PHE A 866 -23.30 -10.14 -18.70
C PHE A 866 -22.15 -11.12 -18.95
N CYS A 867 -20.95 -10.60 -19.17
CA CYS A 867 -19.74 -11.36 -19.45
C CYS A 867 -18.60 -10.90 -18.55
N HIS A 868 -17.96 -11.84 -17.86
CA HIS A 868 -16.71 -11.63 -17.13
C HIS A 868 -15.92 -12.94 -17.06
N ASN A 869 -14.60 -12.89 -17.30
CA ASN A 869 -13.71 -14.06 -17.23
C ASN A 869 -14.22 -15.28 -18.03
N GLY A 870 -14.80 -15.04 -19.21
CA GLY A 870 -15.37 -16.08 -20.08
C GLY A 870 -16.72 -16.64 -19.60
N ARG A 871 -17.19 -16.29 -18.40
CA ARG A 871 -18.53 -16.63 -17.91
C ARG A 871 -19.55 -15.72 -18.57
N ILE A 872 -20.61 -16.30 -19.12
CA ILE A 872 -21.72 -15.58 -19.76
C ILE A 872 -22.99 -15.85 -18.96
N ILE A 873 -23.62 -14.78 -18.47
CA ILE A 873 -24.88 -14.82 -17.71
C ILE A 873 -25.96 -14.17 -18.55
N LYS A 874 -27.00 -14.93 -18.91
CA LYS A 874 -28.17 -14.39 -19.60
C LYS A 874 -29.06 -13.65 -18.61
N ILE A 875 -29.39 -12.39 -18.92
CA ILE A 875 -30.25 -11.57 -18.07
C ILE A 875 -31.68 -11.67 -18.57
N ALA A 876 -32.60 -12.05 -17.69
CA ALA A 876 -34.02 -12.14 -18.01
C ALA A 876 -34.68 -10.75 -17.94
N THR A 877 -35.11 -10.20 -19.08
CA THR A 877 -35.77 -8.89 -19.15
C THR A 877 -36.95 -8.88 -20.12
N PRO A 878 -37.90 -7.93 -19.97
CA PRO A 878 -38.96 -7.72 -20.95
C PRO A 878 -38.38 -7.28 -22.31
N LEU A 879 -38.86 -7.89 -23.40
CA LEU A 879 -38.50 -7.52 -24.77
C LEU A 879 -39.48 -6.46 -25.32
N PRO A 880 -39.03 -5.49 -26.14
CA PRO A 880 -37.66 -5.32 -26.65
C PRO A 880 -36.71 -4.62 -25.67
N PRO A 881 -35.39 -4.90 -25.74
CA PRO A 881 -34.40 -4.28 -24.87
C PRO A 881 -34.28 -2.77 -25.14
N SER A 882 -34.08 -1.98 -24.08
CA SER A 882 -33.80 -0.55 -24.22
C SER A 882 -32.49 -0.31 -24.97
N LYS A 883 -32.53 0.72 -25.82
CA LYS A 883 -31.38 1.26 -26.55
C LYS A 883 -30.49 2.15 -25.70
N ARG A 884 -30.93 2.52 -24.50
CA ARG A 884 -30.18 3.35 -23.56
C ARG A 884 -29.84 2.56 -22.32
N ILE A 885 -28.55 2.49 -22.00
CA ILE A 885 -28.01 1.71 -20.90
C ILE A 885 -27.27 2.65 -19.96
N GLY A 886 -27.64 2.58 -18.67
CA GLY A 886 -26.91 3.22 -17.59
C GLY A 886 -25.92 2.26 -16.97
N VAL A 887 -24.73 2.75 -16.62
CA VAL A 887 -23.71 1.99 -15.91
C VAL A 887 -23.34 2.77 -14.67
N CYS A 888 -23.42 2.13 -13.51
CA CYS A 888 -23.01 2.67 -12.22
C CYS A 888 -21.79 1.91 -11.72
N LEU A 889 -20.71 2.62 -11.45
CA LEU A 889 -19.53 2.11 -10.78
C LEU A 889 -19.48 2.71 -9.39
N ASP A 890 -19.46 1.87 -8.36
CA ASP A 890 -19.08 2.23 -7.00
C ASP A 890 -17.75 1.55 -6.69
N TRP A 891 -16.67 2.20 -7.13
CA TRP A 891 -15.32 1.64 -7.05
C TRP A 891 -14.90 1.30 -5.59
N PRO A 892 -15.12 2.18 -4.59
CA PRO A 892 -14.79 1.87 -3.20
C PRO A 892 -15.57 0.68 -2.62
N ALA A 893 -16.82 0.49 -3.03
CA ALA A 893 -17.64 -0.65 -2.60
C ALA A 893 -17.46 -1.89 -3.49
N GLY A 894 -16.60 -1.83 -4.51
CA GLY A 894 -16.38 -2.98 -5.37
C GLY A 894 -17.57 -3.36 -6.26
N THR A 895 -18.43 -2.41 -6.61
CA THR A 895 -19.70 -2.71 -7.30
C THR A 895 -19.73 -2.11 -8.71
N LEU A 896 -20.12 -2.90 -9.72
CA LEU A 896 -20.42 -2.46 -11.08
C LEU A 896 -21.83 -2.92 -11.48
N ALA A 897 -22.74 -1.96 -11.64
CA ALA A 897 -24.15 -2.23 -11.93
C ALA A 897 -24.57 -1.66 -13.29
N PHE A 898 -25.46 -2.40 -13.96
CA PHE A 898 -25.99 -2.08 -15.27
C PHE A 898 -27.50 -1.89 -15.19
N TYR A 899 -28.01 -0.92 -15.95
CA TYR A 899 -29.41 -0.52 -15.92
C TYR A 899 -29.93 -0.26 -17.34
N SER A 900 -31.17 -0.65 -17.60
CA SER A 900 -31.94 -0.22 -18.76
C SER A 900 -32.62 1.10 -18.47
N VAL A 901 -32.47 2.08 -19.35
CA VAL A 901 -33.06 3.43 -19.20
C VAL A 901 -34.13 3.63 -20.25
N ALA A 902 -35.39 3.84 -19.84
CA ALA A 902 -36.51 4.08 -20.74
C ALA A 902 -37.43 5.17 -20.18
N SER A 903 -37.63 6.26 -20.93
CA SER A 903 -38.55 7.36 -20.58
C SER A 903 -38.44 7.78 -19.09
N ASP A 904 -37.21 8.05 -18.66
CA ASP A 904 -36.80 8.40 -17.27
C ASP A 904 -36.94 7.32 -16.19
N THR A 905 -37.38 6.12 -16.54
CA THR A 905 -37.34 4.96 -15.64
C THR A 905 -36.01 4.23 -15.78
N VAL A 906 -35.34 3.97 -14.66
CA VAL A 906 -34.08 3.22 -14.60
C VAL A 906 -34.38 1.85 -14.01
N THR A 907 -34.25 0.80 -14.83
CA THR A 907 -34.51 -0.60 -14.43
C THR A 907 -33.19 -1.32 -14.26
N HIS A 908 -32.93 -1.90 -13.09
CA HIS A 908 -31.75 -2.71 -12.84
C HIS A 908 -31.70 -3.94 -13.77
N LEU A 909 -30.51 -4.23 -14.31
CA LEU A 909 -30.26 -5.39 -15.17
C LEU A 909 -29.37 -6.41 -14.47
N HIS A 910 -28.21 -5.96 -13.98
CA HIS A 910 -27.22 -6.84 -13.37
C HIS A 910 -26.26 -6.02 -12.50
N THR A 911 -25.84 -6.59 -11.38
CA THR A 911 -24.76 -6.04 -10.56
C THR A 911 -23.69 -7.10 -10.38
N PHE A 912 -22.45 -6.68 -10.62
CA PHE A 912 -21.26 -7.47 -10.38
C PHE A 912 -20.50 -6.89 -9.18
N HIS A 913 -20.10 -7.77 -8.26
CA HIS A 913 -19.36 -7.40 -7.05
C HIS A 913 -17.96 -8.02 -7.08
N THR A 914 -16.94 -7.19 -6.94
CA THR A 914 -15.53 -7.59 -6.86
C THR A 914 -14.74 -6.57 -6.08
N THR A 915 -13.62 -6.97 -5.49
CA THR A 915 -12.63 -5.97 -5.08
C THR A 915 -11.94 -5.43 -6.33
N PHE A 916 -12.13 -4.15 -6.67
CA PHE A 916 -11.44 -3.57 -7.81
C PHE A 916 -9.98 -3.30 -7.48
N THR A 917 -9.11 -3.82 -8.34
CA THR A 917 -7.67 -3.83 -8.10
C THR A 917 -6.96 -2.69 -8.82
N GLU A 918 -7.59 -2.02 -9.78
CA GLU A 918 -7.03 -0.86 -10.47
C GLU A 918 -8.15 0.14 -10.81
N PRO A 919 -7.82 1.41 -11.12
CA PRO A 919 -8.75 2.30 -11.78
C PRO A 919 -9.36 1.64 -13.04
N LEU A 920 -10.65 1.84 -13.24
CA LEU A 920 -11.36 1.25 -14.36
C LEU A 920 -11.56 2.27 -15.48
N HIS A 921 -11.30 1.85 -16.71
CA HIS A 921 -11.73 2.56 -17.90
C HIS A 921 -13.07 2.01 -18.36
N PRO A 922 -14.11 2.85 -18.50
CA PRO A 922 -15.25 2.54 -19.36
C PRO A 922 -14.80 2.01 -20.71
N ALA A 923 -15.38 0.90 -21.12
CA ALA A 923 -14.92 0.09 -22.23
C ALA A 923 -16.09 -0.25 -23.15
N PHE A 924 -15.89 -0.11 -24.46
CA PHE A 924 -16.97 -0.19 -25.44
C PHE A 924 -16.56 -1.04 -26.65
N GLY A 925 -17.37 -2.03 -26.99
CA GLY A 925 -17.25 -2.85 -28.21
C GLY A 925 -18.35 -2.51 -29.21
N VAL A 926 -17.99 -2.35 -30.49
CA VAL A 926 -18.94 -1.94 -31.54
C VAL A 926 -18.94 -2.93 -32.71
N TYR A 927 -20.10 -3.49 -33.00
CA TYR A 927 -20.30 -4.43 -34.10
C TYR A 927 -20.59 -3.72 -35.42
N MET A 928 -20.50 -4.46 -36.54
CA MET A 928 -20.65 -3.88 -37.88
C MET A 928 -21.98 -3.12 -38.03
N GLY A 929 -21.90 -1.86 -38.45
CA GLY A 929 -23.05 -0.99 -38.65
C GLY A 929 -23.69 -0.45 -37.37
N SER A 930 -23.26 -0.89 -36.18
CA SER A 930 -23.73 -0.31 -34.92
C SER A 930 -23.06 1.03 -34.63
N THR A 931 -23.77 1.86 -33.88
CA THR A 931 -23.26 3.13 -33.34
C THR A 931 -23.53 3.15 -31.84
N LEU A 932 -22.58 3.69 -31.07
CA LEU A 932 -22.69 3.94 -29.64
C LEU A 932 -22.37 5.41 -29.36
N THR A 933 -23.19 6.06 -28.55
CA THR A 933 -23.09 7.48 -28.20
C THR A 933 -23.14 7.65 -26.68
N LEU A 934 -22.16 8.33 -26.10
CA LEU A 934 -22.14 8.73 -24.69
C LEU A 934 -23.17 9.84 -24.47
N CYS A 935 -24.21 9.57 -23.68
CA CYS A 935 -25.26 10.54 -23.40
C CYS A 935 -24.74 11.70 -22.57
N GLN A 936 -25.30 12.90 -22.78
CA GLN A 936 -25.12 14.02 -21.87
C GLN A 936 -26.16 13.95 -20.77
N LEU A 937 -25.69 13.93 -19.53
CA LEU A 937 -26.54 13.91 -18.34
C LEU A 937 -26.53 15.32 -17.76
N ASP A 938 -27.59 16.07 -18.07
CA ASP A 938 -27.79 17.43 -17.57
C ASP A 938 -27.97 17.49 -16.08
#